data_AF-A0A9D5D6G3-F1
#
_entry.id   AF-A0A9D5D6G3-F1
#
_cell.length_a   1.000
_cell.length_b   1.000
_cell.length_c   1.000
_cell.angle_alpha   90.00
_cell.angle_beta   90.00
_cell.angle_gamma   90.00
#
_symmetry.space_group_name_H-M   'P 1'
#
loop_
_entity.id
_entity.type
_entity.pdbx_description
1 polymer ?
#
loop_
_entity_poly.entity_id
_entity_poly.type
_entity_poly.pdbx_seq_one_letter_code
_entity_poly.pdbx_strand_id
1 'polypeptide(L)'
;MAKEGEQKRYISSEELMKHKTVSDLWISIQGKVYDVTDWLKDHPGGEIPLRDLAGQDATDAFVAYHPASAWKQLDRFFVGYYSDYCVSEVSKDYRRLVAEFAKMGLFEKKGHTAFFTFCVMWFLFMASVYGILATSSVWVHLLCGGMMGFLWIQSGWIGHDSGHYQVMSTPGYNRLIQILSGNCLAGISIAWWKRNHNAHHIACNSLEFDPDLQHMPILAVSSKLFTSLTSYFYERKMNFDAVARLLVSYQHWTFYPVMCFARINLFAQSILLLISKKKVPHRWHEIVGVIVFWIWYPCLVSFLPTWSERVMFVIASFAVTGIQHVQFCLNHFSSNVYVGTPKGNDWFEKQTMGTLDISCSPWMDWFHGGLQFQVEHHLFPRLPRRQLRTVSPLVKELCKKHKLSYLSVSFWEANLLTLRTLRTAALQARELVGPVPKNLRLFSHLSSTISASVPVVFVFPWYCVISYSDITRINSKLAICSTGEIPISSELSASQNQVWLSENSTFAFGFTSSGSDDQFLLAIWYFKLPGDPTVIWSPNRESPVGRDAVVKLDLTGNLVLFDGNSSLWMSNTSSQGVKSAVMSESGSFILYNGSSSDRQIAWQSFWHPSDTLLPGQQLTVSLELSSLKSSLGYYSLKMLQQRTSLSLALAYVSPESYASSPEFHANYSYWSSPEISNATGDVVAVLDQAGNFGIMFGSSSSGTMYVHKNDTGGGASTLRRITIGTDGNLRPYRWDETWVTEWSALSNPCMAAGVCGNGVCTLDGSKTNSSCTCLQGTTSVSSGDKECFSTTSPVKCGENRSIGVRMETVAQTNYYFSGASTIKNHSNVAEASQCSDYCLTDCECVAAVYGLEEDKTYCWTLKSLAGSNGSIPLAGGRSSEESSSKSAQIVLPLVLCTSALVFLLSFLLCYIMRRRRMVRQGVISSSLRLPGAPIYFNYHVLQSATSNFSRLIGTGGFGSVYKGTLRDGTLIAVKKLERMLPHGEKEFITEVTTIGSMHHMNLVGLCGFCSEGSHRLLVYEYMSNGSLDKWIFPSYDQRDKKLLDWKTRFEIAISIAQGIAYFHEQCRNRVIHCDIKPENILLDDNLCPKVSDFGLAKLMNRGHSEVITMVRGTRGYLAPEWISSRPITVKADVYSYGMLLLEIIGGRRNLDMSLDAEDYYYPGWAFKEMSSGTPLRAADRRLEGKVREFYTLLVSARSKEESRKGKKEKRNMMEEEKSKKDREDNLQVH
;
A
#
# COMPACT_ATOMS: atom_id res chain seq x y z
N MET A 1 33.39 68.02 -14.37
CA MET A 1 33.12 68.79 -15.60
C MET A 1 31.78 68.34 -16.14
N ALA A 2 30.88 69.26 -16.47
CA ALA A 2 29.66 68.93 -17.20
C ALA A 2 29.97 68.83 -18.70
N LYS A 3 29.18 68.06 -19.45
CA LYS A 3 29.01 68.28 -20.90
C LYS A 3 27.74 69.08 -21.11
N GLU A 4 27.83 70.17 -21.84
CA GLU A 4 26.67 70.91 -22.34
C GLU A 4 26.09 70.15 -23.55
N GLY A 5 24.77 70.23 -23.76
CA GLY A 5 24.11 69.76 -24.99
C GLY A 5 23.00 68.74 -24.83
N GLU A 6 22.90 67.98 -23.72
CA GLU A 6 21.78 67.05 -23.52
C GLU A 6 20.48 67.81 -23.19
N GLN A 7 19.60 67.89 -24.20
CA GLN A 7 18.24 68.37 -24.07
C GLN A 7 17.48 67.47 -23.08
N LYS A 8 17.19 67.98 -21.88
CA LYS A 8 16.52 67.20 -20.82
C LYS A 8 15.17 66.67 -21.30
N ARG A 9 15.11 65.37 -21.62
CA ARG A 9 13.85 64.68 -21.89
C ARG A 9 13.01 64.68 -20.60
N TYR A 10 11.81 65.24 -20.69
CA TYR A 10 10.78 65.12 -19.66
C TYR A 10 9.70 64.15 -20.16
N ILE A 11 9.26 63.26 -19.28
CA ILE A 11 8.33 62.15 -19.55
C ILE A 11 7.13 62.33 -18.62
N SER A 12 5.92 62.35 -19.18
CA SER A 12 4.68 62.51 -18.40
C SER A 12 4.17 61.19 -17.81
N SER A 13 3.24 61.29 -16.87
CA SER A 13 2.47 60.15 -16.34
C SER A 13 1.79 59.35 -17.47
N GLU A 14 1.23 60.03 -18.47
CA GLU A 14 0.57 59.42 -19.62
C GLU A 14 1.53 58.79 -20.63
N GLU A 15 2.79 59.25 -20.70
CA GLU A 15 3.86 58.58 -21.44
C GLU A 15 4.33 57.34 -20.68
N LEU A 16 4.70 57.50 -19.41
CA LEU A 16 5.22 56.43 -18.55
C LEU A 16 4.24 55.23 -18.46
N MET A 17 2.93 55.49 -18.33
CA MET A 17 1.88 54.46 -18.25
C MET A 17 1.68 53.61 -19.52
N LYS A 18 2.35 53.93 -20.63
CA LYS A 18 2.38 53.10 -21.86
C LYS A 18 3.42 51.99 -21.75
N HIS A 19 4.58 52.30 -21.16
CA HIS A 19 5.75 51.44 -21.01
C HIS A 19 5.59 50.44 -19.86
N LYS A 20 4.58 49.56 -19.96
CA LYS A 20 4.15 48.63 -18.89
C LYS A 20 4.10 47.16 -19.30
N THR A 21 4.84 46.76 -20.33
CA THR A 21 4.81 45.39 -20.89
C THR A 21 6.14 44.67 -20.66
N VAL A 22 6.18 43.35 -20.80
CA VAL A 22 7.43 42.55 -20.64
C VAL A 22 8.48 42.89 -21.71
N SER A 23 8.06 43.48 -22.84
CA SER A 23 8.89 43.90 -23.97
C SER A 23 9.19 45.41 -24.01
N ASP A 24 8.61 46.19 -23.10
CA ASP A 24 8.69 47.65 -23.04
C ASP A 24 8.25 48.10 -21.64
N LEU A 25 9.21 48.25 -20.72
CA LEU A 25 9.00 48.34 -19.27
C LEU A 25 9.83 49.46 -18.65
N TRP A 26 9.18 50.60 -18.36
CA TRP A 26 9.82 51.74 -17.70
C TRP A 26 9.28 51.93 -16.27
N ILE A 27 10.13 52.46 -15.39
CA ILE A 27 9.77 52.84 -14.01
C ILE A 27 10.38 54.20 -13.64
N SER A 28 9.72 54.95 -12.76
CA SER A 28 10.25 56.17 -12.17
C SER A 28 10.82 55.89 -10.77
N ILE A 29 12.02 56.42 -10.48
CA ILE A 29 12.68 56.37 -9.16
C ILE A 29 13.33 57.74 -8.91
N GLN A 30 12.90 58.43 -7.85
CA GLN A 30 13.34 59.79 -7.46
C GLN A 30 13.22 60.83 -8.59
N GLY A 31 12.12 60.80 -9.35
CA GLY A 31 11.86 61.77 -10.42
C GLY A 31 12.71 61.56 -11.68
N LYS A 32 13.44 60.45 -11.77
CA LYS A 32 14.13 59.95 -12.96
C LYS A 32 13.39 58.72 -13.50
N VAL A 33 13.22 58.63 -14.81
CA VAL A 33 12.65 57.47 -15.51
C VAL A 33 13.77 56.58 -16.04
N TYR A 34 13.58 55.27 -15.92
CA TYR A 34 14.53 54.25 -16.33
C TYR A 34 13.84 53.17 -17.18
N ASP A 35 14.46 52.79 -18.29
CA ASP A 35 14.08 51.60 -19.07
C ASP A 35 14.76 50.38 -18.46
N VAL A 36 13.94 49.51 -17.85
CA VAL A 36 14.42 48.30 -17.16
C VAL A 36 14.03 47.03 -17.90
N THR A 37 13.62 47.14 -19.18
CA THR A 37 13.17 46.03 -20.03
C THR A 37 14.19 44.88 -20.10
N ASP A 38 15.47 45.20 -20.31
CA ASP A 38 16.53 44.19 -20.28
C ASP A 38 16.95 43.79 -18.87
N TRP A 39 16.83 44.69 -17.89
CA TRP A 39 17.14 44.35 -16.49
C TRP A 39 16.18 43.31 -15.91
N LEU A 40 14.92 43.29 -16.38
CA LEU A 40 13.86 42.36 -15.99
C LEU A 40 14.33 40.88 -15.96
N LYS A 41 15.17 40.49 -16.92
CA LYS A 41 15.65 39.11 -17.11
C LYS A 41 16.67 38.69 -16.04
N ASP A 42 17.40 39.64 -15.44
CA ASP A 42 18.53 39.40 -14.53
C ASP A 42 18.41 40.14 -13.18
N HIS A 43 17.26 40.77 -12.92
CA HIS A 43 16.93 41.39 -11.64
C HIS A 43 16.94 40.37 -10.49
N PRO A 44 17.71 40.58 -9.40
CA PRO A 44 17.90 39.58 -8.33
C PRO A 44 16.66 39.31 -7.46
N GLY A 45 15.62 40.15 -7.59
CA GLY A 45 14.30 39.93 -7.02
C GLY A 45 13.37 39.07 -7.89
N GLY A 46 13.75 38.79 -9.14
CA GLY A 46 12.88 38.19 -10.17
C GLY A 46 12.11 39.24 -10.99
N GLU A 47 11.39 38.77 -12.01
CA GLU A 47 10.68 39.61 -12.99
C GLU A 47 9.41 40.28 -12.43
N ILE A 48 8.67 39.59 -11.55
CA ILE A 48 7.35 40.01 -11.07
C ILE A 48 7.38 41.38 -10.35
N PRO A 49 8.31 41.67 -9.41
CA PRO A 49 8.42 42.98 -8.76
C PRO A 49 8.54 44.18 -9.70
N LEU A 50 9.19 44.02 -10.86
CA LEU A 50 9.34 45.10 -11.85
C LEU A 50 8.11 45.19 -12.75
N ARG A 51 7.59 44.05 -13.21
CA ARG A 51 6.40 43.96 -14.06
C ARG A 51 5.16 44.54 -13.37
N ASP A 52 4.96 44.26 -12.09
CA ASP A 52 3.74 44.61 -11.38
C ASP A 52 3.72 46.09 -10.94
N LEU A 53 4.89 46.76 -10.93
CA LEU A 53 5.04 48.21 -10.71
C LEU A 53 5.38 48.99 -12.00
N ALA A 54 5.27 48.35 -13.17
CA ALA A 54 5.64 48.95 -14.45
C ALA A 54 4.76 50.16 -14.82
N GLY A 55 5.37 51.19 -15.41
CA GLY A 55 4.71 52.44 -15.79
C GLY A 55 4.43 53.41 -14.63
N GLN A 56 5.04 53.23 -13.46
CA GLN A 56 4.73 53.99 -12.23
C GLN A 56 5.98 54.56 -11.53
N ASP A 57 5.79 55.43 -10.54
CA ASP A 57 6.82 55.72 -9.52
C ASP A 57 6.91 54.56 -8.53
N ALA A 58 8.08 53.91 -8.52
CA ALA A 58 8.42 52.77 -7.67
C ALA A 58 9.42 53.14 -6.55
N THR A 59 9.65 54.45 -6.29
CA THR A 59 10.71 54.92 -5.38
C THR A 59 10.67 54.27 -4.01
N ASP A 60 9.50 54.18 -3.36
CA ASP A 60 9.41 53.69 -1.98
C ASP A 60 9.71 52.20 -1.89
N ALA A 61 9.14 51.40 -2.81
CA ALA A 61 9.45 49.98 -2.96
C ALA A 61 10.94 49.75 -3.31
N PHE A 62 11.52 50.58 -4.17
CA PHE A 62 12.95 50.50 -4.49
C PHE A 62 13.81 50.77 -3.24
N VAL A 63 13.52 51.82 -2.48
CA VAL A 63 14.23 52.18 -1.24
C VAL A 63 14.11 51.08 -0.17
N ALA A 64 12.92 50.46 -0.04
CA ALA A 64 12.69 49.33 0.86
C ALA A 64 13.62 48.14 0.53
N TYR A 65 13.69 47.76 -0.76
CA TYR A 65 14.36 46.55 -1.22
C TYR A 65 15.85 46.70 -1.54
N HIS A 66 16.33 47.90 -1.88
CA HIS A 66 17.66 48.07 -2.48
C HIS A 66 18.65 48.81 -1.57
N PRO A 67 19.87 48.26 -1.35
CA PRO A 67 20.93 48.97 -0.65
C PRO A 67 21.49 50.13 -1.49
N ALA A 68 22.21 51.05 -0.83
CA ALA A 68 22.82 52.22 -1.49
C ALA A 68 23.73 51.88 -2.70
N SER A 69 24.29 50.66 -2.76
CA SER A 69 25.08 50.18 -3.90
C SER A 69 24.28 49.89 -5.18
N ALA A 70 22.96 49.71 -5.08
CA ALA A 70 22.11 49.43 -6.25
C ALA A 70 21.88 50.66 -7.14
N TRP A 71 21.93 51.88 -6.57
CA TRP A 71 21.72 53.13 -7.32
C TRP A 71 22.71 53.27 -8.48
N LYS A 72 23.99 52.88 -8.26
CA LYS A 72 25.04 52.83 -9.28
C LYS A 72 24.75 51.88 -10.45
N GLN A 73 23.73 51.02 -10.35
CA GLN A 73 23.29 50.14 -11.42
C GLN A 73 22.15 50.73 -12.26
N LEU A 74 21.43 51.73 -11.73
CA LEU A 74 20.33 52.41 -12.41
C LEU A 74 20.82 53.40 -13.47
N ASP A 75 21.97 54.04 -13.27
CA ASP A 75 22.46 55.12 -14.16
C ASP A 75 22.61 54.66 -15.63
N ARG A 76 22.82 53.37 -15.90
CA ARG A 76 22.89 52.79 -17.26
C ARG A 76 21.54 52.69 -17.98
N PHE A 77 20.44 52.78 -17.24
CA PHE A 77 19.07 52.57 -17.69
C PHE A 77 18.29 53.89 -17.83
N PHE A 78 18.92 55.02 -17.54
CA PHE A 78 18.27 56.34 -17.45
C PHE A 78 17.80 56.86 -18.82
N VAL A 79 16.53 57.27 -18.89
CA VAL A 79 15.87 57.75 -20.14
C VAL A 79 15.55 59.24 -20.10
N GLY A 80 15.22 59.78 -18.93
CA GLY A 80 14.77 61.16 -18.77
C GLY A 80 14.22 61.45 -17.38
N TYR A 81 13.70 62.66 -17.19
CA TYR A 81 13.09 63.12 -15.95
C TYR A 81 11.58 62.95 -15.99
N TYR A 82 10.98 62.59 -14.85
CA TYR A 82 9.53 62.48 -14.72
C TYR A 82 8.94 63.87 -14.47
N SER A 83 8.10 64.40 -15.38
CA SER A 83 7.58 65.77 -15.27
C SER A 83 6.67 65.95 -14.05
N ASP A 84 5.90 64.92 -13.74
CA ASP A 84 4.78 64.98 -12.80
C ASP A 84 5.21 64.48 -11.39
N TYR A 85 6.51 64.61 -11.06
CA TYR A 85 7.09 64.05 -9.85
C TYR A 85 6.66 64.79 -8.58
N CYS A 86 5.66 64.23 -7.89
CA CYS A 86 5.27 64.63 -6.54
C CYS A 86 5.65 63.55 -5.51
N VAL A 87 5.81 63.95 -4.24
CA VAL A 87 6.08 63.03 -3.13
C VAL A 87 5.17 63.38 -1.97
N SER A 88 4.41 62.39 -1.48
CA SER A 88 3.53 62.55 -0.31
C SER A 88 4.34 62.82 0.97
N GLU A 89 3.73 63.47 1.96
CA GLU A 89 4.39 63.65 3.28
C GLU A 89 4.66 62.30 3.97
N VAL A 90 3.80 61.31 3.75
CA VAL A 90 4.00 59.92 4.22
C VAL A 90 5.29 59.33 3.64
N SER A 91 5.46 59.41 2.32
CA SER A 91 6.66 58.92 1.62
C SER A 91 7.93 59.70 2.02
N LYS A 92 7.83 61.02 2.24
CA LYS A 92 8.97 61.83 2.73
C LYS A 92 9.45 61.35 4.11
N ASP A 93 8.53 61.13 5.04
CA ASP A 93 8.89 60.66 6.39
C ASP A 93 9.30 59.18 6.40
N TYR A 94 8.67 58.31 5.60
CA TYR A 94 9.10 56.93 5.44
C TYR A 94 10.55 56.84 4.92
N ARG A 95 10.88 57.58 3.85
CA ARG A 95 12.25 57.66 3.32
C ARG A 95 13.25 58.19 4.35
N ARG A 96 12.84 59.14 5.21
CA ARG A 96 13.64 59.63 6.34
C ARG A 96 13.90 58.52 7.36
N LEU A 97 12.87 57.77 7.74
CA LEU A 97 12.97 56.67 8.71
C LEU A 97 13.89 55.55 8.20
N VAL A 98 13.83 55.21 6.90
CA VAL A 98 14.78 54.29 6.25
C VAL A 98 16.23 54.84 6.35
N ALA A 99 16.44 56.12 6.11
CA ALA A 99 17.75 56.76 6.19
C ALA A 99 18.29 56.81 7.63
N GLU A 100 17.42 57.02 8.62
CA GLU A 100 17.77 56.98 10.04
C GLU A 100 18.15 55.56 10.48
N PHE A 101 17.39 54.53 10.09
CA PHE A 101 17.75 53.13 10.37
C PHE A 101 19.06 52.70 9.69
N ALA A 102 19.38 53.27 8.52
CA ALA A 102 20.68 53.11 7.88
C ALA A 102 21.80 53.80 8.65
N LYS A 103 21.59 55.04 9.11
CA LYS A 103 22.55 55.80 9.94
C LYS A 103 22.79 55.14 11.31
N MET A 104 21.79 54.49 11.88
CA MET A 104 21.87 53.70 13.12
C MET A 104 22.49 52.30 12.93
N GLY A 105 22.88 51.91 11.71
CA GLY A 105 23.45 50.60 11.43
C GLY A 105 22.49 49.42 11.65
N LEU A 106 21.16 49.63 11.69
CA LEU A 106 20.21 48.57 12.03
C LEU A 106 20.14 47.46 10.96
N PHE A 107 20.48 47.81 9.71
CA PHE A 107 20.63 46.88 8.58
C PHE A 107 21.98 46.11 8.56
N GLU A 108 22.85 46.26 9.57
CA GLU A 108 24.17 45.63 9.58
C GLU A 108 24.17 44.12 9.87
N LYS A 109 25.04 43.42 9.15
CA LYS A 109 25.17 41.95 9.18
C LYS A 109 26.10 41.56 10.33
N LYS A 110 25.55 40.90 11.37
CA LYS A 110 26.37 40.42 12.51
C LYS A 110 26.54 38.90 12.59
N GLY A 111 25.90 38.10 11.73
CA GLY A 111 26.15 36.66 11.54
C GLY A 111 25.81 35.70 12.69
N HIS A 112 26.18 36.04 13.94
CA HIS A 112 26.09 35.18 15.13
C HIS A 112 24.68 34.61 15.38
N THR A 113 23.62 35.37 15.07
CA THR A 113 22.23 34.90 15.22
C THR A 113 21.92 33.70 14.32
N ALA A 114 22.36 33.72 13.06
CA ALA A 114 22.18 32.58 12.16
C ALA A 114 22.99 31.36 12.63
N PHE A 115 24.24 31.57 13.07
CA PHE A 115 25.07 30.51 13.63
C PHE A 115 24.43 29.86 14.87
N PHE A 116 23.95 30.65 15.83
CA PHE A 116 23.29 30.12 17.04
C PHE A 116 22.03 29.30 16.70
N THR A 117 21.17 29.81 15.82
CA THR A 117 19.98 29.06 15.38
C THR A 117 20.34 27.77 14.64
N PHE A 118 21.43 27.74 13.86
CA PHE A 118 21.94 26.48 13.29
C PHE A 118 22.44 25.49 14.36
N CYS A 119 23.09 25.95 15.43
CA CYS A 119 23.46 25.09 16.55
C CYS A 119 22.23 24.49 17.25
N VAL A 120 21.15 25.27 17.41
CA VAL A 120 19.86 24.79 17.95
C VAL A 120 19.22 23.76 17.00
N MET A 121 19.19 24.03 15.69
CA MET A 121 18.66 23.10 14.69
C MET A 121 19.47 21.78 14.64
N TRP A 122 20.79 21.86 14.74
CA TRP A 122 21.68 20.69 14.81
C TRP A 122 21.44 19.86 16.09
N PHE A 123 21.25 20.53 17.23
CA PHE A 123 20.89 19.85 18.48
C PHE A 123 19.53 19.15 18.37
N LEU A 124 18.49 19.83 17.86
CA LEU A 124 17.18 19.22 17.62
C LEU A 124 17.27 18.00 16.68
N PHE A 125 18.03 18.11 15.59
CA PHE A 125 18.25 17.02 14.65
C PHE A 125 18.90 15.82 15.34
N MET A 126 20.03 16.04 16.02
CA MET A 126 20.78 14.99 16.69
C MET A 126 20.00 14.35 17.84
N ALA A 127 19.20 15.13 18.58
CA ALA A 127 18.34 14.61 19.64
C ALA A 127 17.18 13.76 19.09
N SER A 128 16.53 14.17 18.00
CA SER A 128 15.53 13.35 17.31
C SER A 128 16.13 12.06 16.74
N VAL A 129 17.28 12.16 16.05
CA VAL A 129 18.02 11.00 15.52
C VAL A 129 18.43 10.05 16.66
N TYR A 130 18.92 10.57 17.78
CA TYR A 130 19.24 9.75 18.94
C TYR A 130 18.01 9.07 19.54
N GLY A 131 16.89 9.78 19.74
CA GLY A 131 15.68 9.22 20.32
C GLY A 131 15.07 8.07 19.50
N ILE A 132 15.06 8.21 18.17
CA ILE A 132 14.60 7.17 17.20
C ILE A 132 15.51 5.93 17.19
N LEU A 133 16.81 6.10 17.44
CA LEU A 133 17.82 5.04 17.26
C LEU A 133 18.32 4.40 18.56
N ALA A 134 18.11 5.07 19.70
CA ALA A 134 18.49 4.61 21.04
C ALA A 134 17.31 4.06 21.85
N THR A 135 16.06 4.32 21.46
CA THR A 135 14.86 3.86 22.18
C THR A 135 13.95 3.00 21.28
N SER A 136 12.90 2.45 21.88
CA SER A 136 11.80 1.76 21.19
C SER A 136 10.44 2.22 21.74
N SER A 137 10.35 3.50 22.13
CA SER A 137 9.18 4.06 22.81
C SER A 137 8.38 4.94 21.86
N VAL A 138 7.14 4.53 21.58
CA VAL A 138 6.18 5.26 20.74
C VAL A 138 6.10 6.75 21.13
N TRP A 139 6.10 7.05 22.44
CA TRP A 139 6.03 8.41 22.96
C TRP A 139 7.32 9.22 22.71
N VAL A 140 8.49 8.58 22.80
CA VAL A 140 9.77 9.22 22.45
C VAL A 140 9.83 9.47 20.94
N HIS A 141 9.36 8.54 20.13
CA HIS A 141 9.29 8.71 18.68
C HIS A 141 8.32 9.83 18.28
N LEU A 142 7.14 9.91 18.90
CA LEU A 142 6.19 11.00 18.71
C LEU A 142 6.80 12.37 19.07
N LEU A 143 7.52 12.45 20.20
CA LEU A 143 8.26 13.64 20.62
C LEU A 143 9.36 14.01 19.61
N CYS A 144 10.12 13.04 19.10
CA CYS A 144 11.14 13.25 18.08
C CYS A 144 10.55 13.78 16.76
N GLY A 145 9.31 13.40 16.42
CA GLY A 145 8.55 13.95 15.29
C GLY A 145 8.19 15.42 15.52
N GLY A 146 7.61 15.74 16.69
CA GLY A 146 7.34 17.14 17.06
C GLY A 146 8.60 18.02 17.09
N MET A 147 9.74 17.49 17.57
CA MET A 147 11.04 18.16 17.53
C MET A 147 11.55 18.40 16.10
N MET A 148 11.28 17.48 15.17
CA MET A 148 11.57 17.69 13.74
C MET A 148 10.69 18.81 13.15
N GLY A 149 9.44 18.92 13.60
CA GLY A 149 8.59 20.07 13.26
C GLY A 149 9.16 21.41 13.74
N PHE A 150 9.61 21.48 15.00
CA PHE A 150 10.31 22.68 15.50
C PHE A 150 11.60 23.00 14.74
N LEU A 151 12.36 21.99 14.33
CA LEU A 151 13.52 22.17 13.45
C LEU A 151 13.11 22.82 12.13
N TRP A 152 12.04 22.34 11.48
CA TRP A 152 11.54 22.93 10.24
C TRP A 152 11.04 24.37 10.39
N ILE A 153 10.42 24.73 11.51
CA ILE A 153 10.05 26.13 11.82
C ILE A 153 11.30 27.02 11.83
N GLN A 154 12.32 26.65 12.60
CA GLN A 154 13.59 27.40 12.71
C GLN A 154 14.38 27.41 11.38
N SER A 155 14.27 26.35 10.59
CA SER A 155 14.83 26.26 9.24
C SER A 155 14.14 27.21 8.27
N GLY A 156 12.81 27.31 8.33
CA GLY A 156 12.02 28.29 7.57
C GLY A 156 12.35 29.74 7.98
N TRP A 157 12.53 29.99 9.28
CA TRP A 157 12.98 31.28 9.81
C TRP A 157 14.35 31.71 9.24
N ILE A 158 15.34 30.82 9.10
CA ILE A 158 16.61 31.17 8.43
C ILE A 158 16.45 31.28 6.90
N GLY A 159 15.63 30.42 6.29
CA GLY A 159 15.35 30.47 4.85
C GLY A 159 14.79 31.85 4.45
N HIS A 160 13.79 32.31 5.19
CA HIS A 160 13.19 33.63 5.09
C HIS A 160 14.24 34.76 5.10
N ASP A 161 15.01 34.85 6.19
CA ASP A 161 15.97 35.94 6.38
C ASP A 161 17.07 35.93 5.33
N SER A 162 17.67 34.76 5.08
CA SER A 162 18.73 34.61 4.10
C SER A 162 18.27 34.81 2.66
N GLY A 163 16.97 34.64 2.38
CA GLY A 163 16.35 34.91 1.09
C GLY A 163 16.12 36.41 0.83
N HIS A 164 15.67 37.15 1.85
CA HIS A 164 15.46 38.61 1.81
C HIS A 164 16.76 39.42 1.84
N TYR A 165 17.63 39.13 2.82
CA TYR A 165 18.88 39.86 3.02
C TYR A 165 20.05 38.92 3.29
N GLN A 166 21.27 39.47 3.23
CA GLN A 166 22.48 38.67 3.42
C GLN A 166 22.77 38.51 4.92
N VAL A 167 22.32 37.42 5.54
CA VAL A 167 22.56 37.11 6.97
C VAL A 167 24.03 36.73 7.27
N MET A 168 24.71 36.12 6.30
CA MET A 168 26.11 35.70 6.41
C MET A 168 27.10 36.80 6.00
N SER A 169 28.39 36.63 6.32
CA SER A 169 29.45 37.58 5.96
C SER A 169 29.67 37.74 4.45
N THR A 170 29.53 36.67 3.65
CA THR A 170 29.69 36.70 2.18
C THR A 170 28.41 36.24 1.45
N PRO A 171 28.19 36.68 0.19
CA PRO A 171 27.09 36.18 -0.63
C PRO A 171 27.15 34.66 -0.86
N GLY A 172 28.35 34.08 -0.99
CA GLY A 172 28.55 32.64 -1.16
C GLY A 172 28.08 31.83 0.06
N TYR A 173 28.49 32.24 1.26
CA TYR A 173 27.99 31.61 2.49
C TYR A 173 26.48 31.84 2.67
N ASN A 174 25.96 33.00 2.27
CA ASN A 174 24.52 33.24 2.30
C ASN A 174 23.74 32.29 1.38
N ARG A 175 24.26 32.01 0.18
CA ARG A 175 23.67 31.04 -0.76
C ARG A 175 23.77 29.60 -0.26
N LEU A 176 24.85 29.24 0.44
CA LEU A 176 24.97 27.94 1.11
C LEU A 176 23.91 27.80 2.21
N ILE A 177 23.72 28.83 3.04
CA ILE A 177 22.70 28.84 4.09
C ILE A 177 21.27 28.75 3.51
N GLN A 178 20.96 29.52 2.47
CA GLN A 178 19.68 29.44 1.74
C GLN A 178 19.34 28.00 1.31
N ILE A 179 20.29 27.30 0.67
CA ILE A 179 20.11 25.92 0.20
C ILE A 179 20.04 24.95 1.39
N LEU A 180 20.83 25.15 2.43
CA LEU A 180 20.83 24.28 3.61
C LEU A 180 19.51 24.36 4.39
N SER A 181 19.02 25.57 4.69
CA SER A 181 17.82 25.75 5.52
C SER A 181 16.51 25.66 4.73
N GLY A 182 16.47 26.10 3.48
CA GLY A 182 15.30 25.96 2.60
C GLY A 182 15.21 24.54 2.03
N ASN A 183 16.18 24.17 1.21
CA ASN A 183 16.08 22.96 0.40
C ASN A 183 16.42 21.71 1.20
N CYS A 184 17.64 21.62 1.76
CA CYS A 184 18.15 20.39 2.38
C CYS A 184 17.42 20.00 3.67
N LEU A 185 17.11 20.97 4.55
CA LEU A 185 16.48 20.70 5.85
C LEU A 185 14.96 20.87 5.82
N ALA A 186 14.44 21.88 5.12
CA ALA A 186 13.00 22.15 5.09
C ALA A 186 12.25 21.54 3.89
N GLY A 187 12.95 21.06 2.84
CA GLY A 187 12.36 20.42 1.66
C GLY A 187 11.75 21.37 0.62
N ILE A 188 11.93 22.68 0.79
CA ILE A 188 11.29 23.74 -0.01
C ILE A 188 12.34 24.43 -0.87
N SER A 189 12.04 24.70 -2.14
CA SER A 189 12.94 25.45 -3.02
C SER A 189 13.04 26.90 -2.54
N ILE A 190 14.22 27.33 -2.11
CA ILE A 190 14.43 28.73 -1.71
C ILE A 190 14.29 29.68 -2.91
N ALA A 191 14.54 29.21 -4.13
CA ALA A 191 14.21 29.97 -5.35
C ALA A 191 12.69 30.11 -5.58
N TRP A 192 11.90 29.07 -5.27
CA TRP A 192 10.43 29.18 -5.27
C TRP A 192 9.96 30.18 -4.21
N TRP A 193 10.42 30.00 -2.97
CA TRP A 193 10.06 30.87 -1.85
C TRP A 193 10.40 32.34 -2.15
N LYS A 194 11.60 32.63 -2.69
CA LYS A 194 11.98 33.99 -3.09
C LYS A 194 11.06 34.56 -4.17
N ARG A 195 10.66 33.78 -5.18
CA ARG A 195 9.74 34.26 -6.23
C ARG A 195 8.37 34.59 -5.65
N ASN A 196 7.86 33.74 -4.76
CA ASN A 196 6.56 33.88 -4.11
C ASN A 196 6.55 35.10 -3.17
N HIS A 197 7.46 35.14 -2.19
CA HIS A 197 7.48 36.16 -1.15
C HIS A 197 7.80 37.56 -1.68
N ASN A 198 8.68 37.68 -2.69
CA ASN A 198 8.93 38.97 -3.33
C ASN A 198 7.69 39.52 -4.08
N ALA A 199 6.85 38.64 -4.64
CA ALA A 199 5.60 39.06 -5.26
C ALA A 199 4.57 39.46 -4.21
N HIS A 200 4.39 38.64 -3.16
CA HIS A 200 3.55 38.93 -2.00
C HIS A 200 3.87 40.31 -1.40
N HIS A 201 5.13 40.63 -1.14
CA HIS A 201 5.52 41.96 -0.62
C HIS A 201 5.17 43.13 -1.54
N ILE A 202 5.35 42.99 -2.86
CA ILE A 202 5.05 44.06 -3.83
C ILE A 202 3.54 44.23 -4.01
N ALA A 203 2.79 43.13 -3.93
CA ALA A 203 1.35 43.08 -4.19
C ALA A 203 0.49 42.96 -2.92
N CYS A 204 1.06 43.13 -1.72
CA CYS A 204 0.49 42.68 -0.44
C CYS A 204 -1.01 42.87 -0.31
N ASN A 205 -1.73 41.76 -0.10
CA ASN A 205 -3.18 41.65 -0.01
C ASN A 205 -3.99 42.05 -1.28
N SER A 206 -3.37 42.07 -2.47
CA SER A 206 -4.08 42.12 -3.75
C SER A 206 -4.58 40.73 -4.15
N LEU A 207 -5.90 40.55 -4.29
CA LEU A 207 -6.49 39.25 -4.62
C LEU A 207 -6.04 38.70 -5.99
N GLU A 208 -5.58 39.55 -6.91
CA GLU A 208 -5.17 39.17 -8.26
C GLU A 208 -3.65 38.99 -8.42
N PHE A 209 -2.84 39.64 -7.59
CA PHE A 209 -1.38 39.66 -7.72
C PHE A 209 -0.62 38.99 -6.55
N ASP A 210 -1.22 38.93 -5.36
CA ASP A 210 -0.59 38.33 -4.17
C ASP A 210 -0.78 36.80 -4.15
N PRO A 211 0.28 35.97 -4.29
CA PRO A 211 0.14 34.51 -4.25
C PRO A 211 -0.36 33.97 -2.92
N ASP A 212 -0.14 34.68 -1.81
CA ASP A 212 -0.41 34.17 -0.45
C ASP A 212 -1.88 34.36 -0.02
N LEU A 213 -2.73 34.91 -0.89
CA LEU A 213 -4.19 34.86 -0.77
C LEU A 213 -4.85 33.92 -1.80
N GLN A 214 -4.10 33.34 -2.74
CA GLN A 214 -4.62 32.71 -3.96
C GLN A 214 -4.89 31.19 -3.80
N HIS A 215 -5.49 30.83 -2.68
CA HIS A 215 -5.69 29.45 -2.21
C HIS A 215 -6.94 28.75 -2.78
N MET A 216 -7.62 29.37 -3.74
CA MET A 216 -8.77 28.78 -4.45
C MET A 216 -8.37 27.45 -5.13
N PRO A 217 -9.09 26.34 -4.92
CA PRO A 217 -10.48 26.27 -4.43
C PRO A 217 -10.66 26.09 -2.91
N ILE A 218 -9.59 25.96 -2.10
CA ILE A 218 -9.69 25.50 -0.71
C ILE A 218 -10.10 26.62 0.26
N LEU A 219 -9.45 27.78 0.16
CA LEU A 219 -9.68 28.94 1.04
C LEU A 219 -9.92 30.21 0.23
N ALA A 220 -10.80 31.08 0.74
CA ALA A 220 -11.11 32.41 0.21
C ALA A 220 -11.28 33.41 1.36
N VAL A 221 -10.37 34.38 1.45
CA VAL A 221 -10.40 35.44 2.49
C VAL A 221 -11.44 36.54 2.22
N SER A 222 -12.02 36.59 1.02
CA SER A 222 -13.00 37.61 0.65
C SER A 222 -13.93 37.11 -0.44
N SER A 223 -15.22 37.47 -0.34
CA SER A 223 -16.24 37.21 -1.35
C SER A 223 -16.00 37.90 -2.69
N LYS A 224 -15.07 38.86 -2.76
CA LYS A 224 -14.56 39.40 -4.04
C LYS A 224 -14.03 38.28 -4.96
N LEU A 225 -13.46 37.21 -4.41
CA LEU A 225 -12.99 36.04 -5.16
C LEU A 225 -14.12 35.26 -5.86
N PHE A 226 -15.37 35.41 -5.43
CA PHE A 226 -16.52 34.67 -6.00
C PHE A 226 -16.88 35.13 -7.42
N THR A 227 -16.35 36.27 -7.86
CA THR A 227 -16.38 36.74 -9.25
C THR A 227 -15.46 35.96 -10.19
N SER A 228 -14.69 34.99 -9.68
CA SER A 228 -13.71 34.18 -10.42
C SER A 228 -12.56 34.98 -11.03
N LEU A 229 -11.84 35.71 -10.17
CA LEU A 229 -10.70 36.56 -10.51
C LEU A 229 -9.53 35.79 -11.17
N THR A 230 -8.63 36.52 -11.84
CA THR A 230 -7.42 35.96 -12.45
C THR A 230 -6.21 36.16 -11.53
N SER A 231 -5.40 35.12 -11.36
CA SER A 231 -4.08 35.21 -10.73
C SER A 231 -3.02 35.56 -11.78
N TYR A 232 -2.42 36.74 -11.68
CA TYR A 232 -1.28 37.16 -12.52
C TYR A 232 0.07 36.62 -12.04
N PHE A 233 0.10 35.94 -10.89
CA PHE A 233 1.27 35.21 -10.37
C PHE A 233 1.31 33.76 -10.88
N TYR A 234 0.21 33.03 -10.73
CA TYR A 234 0.07 31.63 -11.16
C TYR A 234 -0.39 31.50 -12.62
N GLU A 235 -0.68 32.61 -13.31
CA GLU A 235 -1.14 32.65 -14.70
C GLU A 235 -2.43 31.80 -14.93
N ARG A 236 -3.32 31.76 -13.91
CA ARG A 236 -4.54 30.92 -13.88
C ARG A 236 -5.77 31.71 -13.46
N LYS A 237 -6.95 31.32 -13.96
CA LYS A 237 -8.25 31.80 -13.42
C LYS A 237 -8.61 31.05 -12.14
N MET A 238 -9.05 31.76 -11.11
CA MET A 238 -9.46 31.18 -9.82
C MET A 238 -10.98 31.02 -9.76
N ASN A 239 -11.48 29.98 -10.45
CA ASN A 239 -12.92 29.76 -10.58
C ASN A 239 -13.61 29.51 -9.23
N PHE A 240 -14.75 30.16 -9.00
CA PHE A 240 -15.67 29.87 -7.89
C PHE A 240 -16.77 28.90 -8.36
N ASP A 241 -16.34 27.69 -8.73
CA ASP A 241 -17.20 26.58 -9.13
C ASP A 241 -17.89 25.90 -7.93
N ALA A 242 -18.59 24.79 -8.17
CA ALA A 242 -19.30 24.03 -7.15
C ALA A 242 -18.37 23.41 -6.08
N VAL A 243 -17.14 23.01 -6.45
CA VAL A 243 -16.16 22.42 -5.53
C VAL A 243 -15.54 23.51 -4.66
N ALA A 244 -15.14 24.63 -5.28
CA ALA A 244 -14.67 25.80 -4.55
C ALA A 244 -15.74 26.32 -3.57
N ARG A 245 -17.00 26.40 -4.01
CA ARG A 245 -18.13 26.79 -3.15
C ARG A 245 -18.32 25.83 -1.98
N LEU A 246 -18.20 24.53 -2.19
CA LEU A 246 -18.31 23.52 -1.14
C LEU A 246 -17.19 23.68 -0.09
N LEU A 247 -15.93 23.74 -0.53
CA LEU A 247 -14.78 23.85 0.37
C LEU A 247 -14.79 25.18 1.15
N VAL A 248 -14.97 26.31 0.45
CA VAL A 248 -15.08 27.64 1.08
C VAL A 248 -16.28 27.70 2.02
N SER A 249 -17.39 27.00 1.78
CA SER A 249 -18.53 26.94 2.70
C SER A 249 -18.17 26.34 4.07
N TYR A 250 -17.07 25.61 4.22
CA TYR A 250 -16.64 24.99 5.49
C TYR A 250 -15.25 25.44 5.98
N GLN A 251 -14.57 26.36 5.27
CA GLN A 251 -13.18 26.74 5.53
C GLN A 251 -12.84 27.15 6.99
N HIS A 252 -13.79 27.75 7.72
CA HIS A 252 -13.59 28.17 9.11
C HIS A 252 -13.54 27.00 10.11
N TRP A 253 -13.99 25.80 9.73
CA TRP A 253 -13.81 24.57 10.51
C TRP A 253 -12.59 23.78 10.03
N THR A 254 -12.32 23.78 8.72
CA THR A 254 -11.21 23.01 8.13
C THR A 254 -9.85 23.74 8.19
N PHE A 255 -9.81 25.02 8.55
CA PHE A 255 -8.58 25.84 8.60
C PHE A 255 -7.41 25.17 9.31
N TYR A 256 -7.50 24.84 10.60
CA TYR A 256 -6.38 24.23 11.33
C TYR A 256 -6.00 22.83 10.81
N PRO A 257 -6.94 21.91 10.52
CA PRO A 257 -6.63 20.66 9.80
C PRO A 257 -5.89 20.86 8.48
N VAL A 258 -6.29 21.84 7.66
CA VAL A 258 -5.60 22.18 6.41
C VAL A 258 -4.20 22.75 6.69
N MET A 259 -4.02 23.59 7.71
CA MET A 259 -2.70 24.14 8.07
C MET A 259 -1.69 23.06 8.51
N CYS A 260 -2.14 21.95 9.11
CA CYS A 260 -1.26 20.80 9.39
C CYS A 260 -0.65 20.20 8.11
N PHE A 261 -1.38 20.21 6.99
CA PHE A 261 -0.96 19.61 5.72
C PHE A 261 -0.57 20.63 4.63
N ALA A 262 -0.72 21.94 4.89
CA ALA A 262 -0.40 23.02 3.94
C ALA A 262 1.02 22.95 3.36
N ARG A 263 1.96 22.37 4.12
CA ARG A 263 3.35 22.11 3.66
C ARG A 263 3.43 21.23 2.41
N ILE A 264 2.44 20.35 2.17
CA ILE A 264 2.37 19.52 0.95
C ILE A 264 2.26 20.40 -0.30
N ASN A 265 1.48 21.49 -0.25
CA ASN A 265 1.44 22.47 -1.34
C ASN A 265 2.81 23.15 -1.53
N LEU A 266 3.51 23.53 -0.47
CA LEU A 266 4.86 24.12 -0.57
C LEU A 266 5.87 23.18 -1.25
N PHE A 267 5.79 21.87 -0.98
CA PHE A 267 6.57 20.85 -1.68
C PHE A 267 6.17 20.73 -3.15
N ALA A 268 4.87 20.63 -3.44
CA ALA A 268 4.35 20.53 -4.81
C ALA A 268 4.77 21.75 -5.65
N GLN A 269 4.55 22.97 -5.17
CA GLN A 269 4.95 24.21 -5.86
C GLN A 269 6.47 24.31 -6.05
N SER A 270 7.27 23.85 -5.08
CA SER A 270 8.73 23.77 -5.21
C SER A 270 9.15 22.83 -6.35
N ILE A 271 8.55 21.64 -6.44
CA ILE A 271 8.83 20.66 -7.49
C ILE A 271 8.36 21.19 -8.85
N LEU A 272 7.13 21.71 -8.93
CA LEU A 272 6.54 22.29 -10.13
C LEU A 272 7.42 23.41 -10.73
N LEU A 273 7.95 24.32 -9.90
CA LEU A 273 8.87 25.35 -10.40
C LEU A 273 10.17 24.75 -10.96
N LEU A 274 10.75 23.75 -10.28
CA LEU A 274 12.02 23.15 -10.67
C LEU A 274 11.94 22.27 -11.93
N ILE A 275 10.78 21.68 -12.23
CA ILE A 275 10.53 20.99 -13.51
C ILE A 275 10.04 21.94 -14.63
N SER A 276 9.51 23.12 -14.29
CA SER A 276 8.99 24.08 -15.27
C SER A 276 10.05 24.60 -16.26
N LYS A 277 9.61 25.28 -17.32
CA LYS A 277 10.51 26.00 -18.25
C LYS A 277 10.98 27.38 -17.74
N LYS A 278 10.53 27.86 -16.57
CA LYS A 278 10.84 29.22 -16.06
C LYS A 278 12.31 29.35 -15.60
N LYS A 279 12.93 30.51 -15.79
CA LYS A 279 14.35 30.76 -15.44
C LYS A 279 14.54 30.68 -13.91
N VAL A 280 15.34 29.71 -13.44
CA VAL A 280 15.63 29.50 -12.01
C VAL A 280 17.15 29.65 -11.76
N PRO A 281 17.60 30.67 -11.02
CA PRO A 281 19.02 30.88 -10.74
C PRO A 281 19.69 29.69 -10.03
N HIS A 282 20.71 29.11 -10.66
CA HIS A 282 21.41 27.91 -10.20
C HIS A 282 20.48 26.70 -9.91
N ARG A 283 19.49 26.43 -10.78
CA ARG A 283 18.50 25.35 -10.65
C ARG A 283 19.07 24.01 -10.13
N TRP A 284 20.28 23.62 -10.56
CA TRP A 284 20.91 22.38 -10.10
C TRP A 284 21.13 22.33 -8.57
N HIS A 285 21.58 23.41 -7.94
CA HIS A 285 21.72 23.47 -6.47
C HIS A 285 20.36 23.35 -5.77
N GLU A 286 19.30 23.92 -6.36
CA GLU A 286 17.95 23.83 -5.82
C GLU A 286 17.43 22.38 -5.87
N ILE A 287 17.60 21.70 -7.01
CA ILE A 287 17.23 20.30 -7.24
C ILE A 287 17.99 19.38 -6.29
N VAL A 288 19.32 19.48 -6.23
CA VAL A 288 20.16 18.65 -5.35
C VAL A 288 19.76 18.85 -3.88
N GLY A 289 19.51 20.09 -3.44
CA GLY A 289 19.06 20.36 -2.08
C GLY A 289 17.70 19.74 -1.74
N VAL A 290 16.73 19.80 -2.66
CA VAL A 290 15.42 19.17 -2.45
C VAL A 290 15.53 17.65 -2.47
N ILE A 291 16.35 17.06 -3.35
CA ILE A 291 16.62 15.62 -3.37
C ILE A 291 17.25 15.16 -2.04
N VAL A 292 18.18 15.93 -1.45
CA VAL A 292 18.77 15.62 -0.13
C VAL A 292 17.69 15.45 0.94
N PHE A 293 16.70 16.34 1.00
CA PHE A 293 15.56 16.23 1.92
C PHE A 293 14.76 14.93 1.71
N TRP A 294 14.38 14.64 0.46
CA TRP A 294 13.63 13.44 0.10
C TRP A 294 14.42 12.13 0.22
N ILE A 295 15.74 12.19 0.44
CA ILE A 295 16.56 11.05 0.85
C ILE A 295 16.59 10.92 2.37
N TRP A 296 17.02 11.94 3.12
CA TRP A 296 17.30 11.77 4.55
C TRP A 296 16.03 11.64 5.39
N TYR A 297 14.94 12.35 5.07
CA TYR A 297 13.74 12.31 5.92
C TYR A 297 13.00 10.97 5.83
N PRO A 298 12.71 10.40 4.64
CA PRO A 298 12.18 9.03 4.53
C PRO A 298 13.13 7.98 5.09
N CYS A 299 14.46 8.15 4.93
CA CYS A 299 15.45 7.28 5.55
C CYS A 299 15.33 7.29 7.08
N LEU A 300 15.24 8.47 7.71
CA LEU A 300 15.06 8.61 9.16
C LEU A 300 13.77 7.94 9.64
N VAL A 301 12.66 8.16 8.95
CA VAL A 301 11.35 7.53 9.23
C VAL A 301 11.45 6.00 9.09
N SER A 302 12.24 5.47 8.16
CA SER A 302 12.39 4.01 7.95
C SER A 302 12.97 3.26 9.15
N PHE A 303 13.71 3.93 10.05
CA PHE A 303 14.26 3.30 11.25
C PHE A 303 13.21 3.01 12.33
N LEU A 304 12.06 3.69 12.30
CA LEU A 304 10.94 3.46 13.22
C LEU A 304 10.37 2.03 13.04
N PRO A 305 10.07 1.32 14.15
CA PRO A 305 9.86 -0.12 14.12
C PRO A 305 8.49 -0.57 13.59
N THR A 306 7.45 0.28 13.67
CA THR A 306 6.09 -0.03 13.20
C THR A 306 5.57 1.02 12.21
N TRP A 307 4.58 0.65 11.39
CA TRP A 307 3.98 1.59 10.43
C TRP A 307 3.14 2.68 11.11
N SER A 308 2.46 2.35 12.21
CA SER A 308 1.72 3.34 13.03
C SER A 308 2.66 4.40 13.62
N GLU A 309 3.83 4.01 14.14
CA GLU A 309 4.84 4.98 14.61
C GLU A 309 5.37 5.88 13.48
N ARG A 310 5.53 5.36 12.27
CA ARG A 310 5.94 6.15 11.08
C ARG A 310 4.90 7.20 10.73
N VAL A 311 3.63 6.80 10.64
CA VAL A 311 2.51 7.72 10.35
C VAL A 311 2.38 8.77 11.46
N MET A 312 2.41 8.36 12.73
CA MET A 312 2.32 9.29 13.88
C MET A 312 3.52 10.26 13.95
N PHE A 313 4.73 9.81 13.63
CA PHE A 313 5.92 10.67 13.54
C PHE A 313 5.79 11.73 12.45
N VAL A 314 5.32 11.34 11.26
CA VAL A 314 5.11 12.26 10.14
C VAL A 314 4.00 13.26 10.47
N ILE A 315 2.85 12.81 10.99
CA ILE A 315 1.76 13.68 11.41
C ILE A 315 2.22 14.66 12.49
N ALA A 316 3.00 14.23 13.48
CA ALA A 316 3.53 15.13 14.52
C ALA A 316 4.50 16.19 13.95
N SER A 317 5.39 15.80 13.02
CA SER A 317 6.31 16.72 12.34
C SER A 317 5.55 17.78 11.54
N PHE A 318 4.51 17.35 10.82
CA PHE A 318 3.68 18.22 9.97
C PHE A 318 2.78 19.13 10.83
N ALA A 319 2.08 18.60 11.83
CA ALA A 319 1.19 19.36 12.70
C ALA A 319 1.92 20.43 13.52
N VAL A 320 3.10 20.13 14.09
CA VAL A 320 3.92 21.16 14.78
C VAL A 320 4.37 22.23 13.78
N THR A 321 4.80 21.87 12.58
CA THR A 321 5.14 22.85 11.53
C THR A 321 3.92 23.61 11.01
N GLY A 322 2.72 23.06 11.17
CA GLY A 322 1.43 23.72 10.90
C GLY A 322 1.30 25.08 11.61
N ILE A 323 1.87 25.20 12.82
CA ILE A 323 1.89 26.43 13.63
C ILE A 323 2.53 27.61 12.86
N GLN A 324 3.58 27.36 12.07
CA GLN A 324 4.22 28.40 11.24
C GLN A 324 3.32 28.88 10.09
N HIS A 325 2.56 27.98 9.45
CA HIS A 325 1.60 28.35 8.41
C HIS A 325 0.41 29.13 9.00
N VAL A 326 -0.09 28.70 10.17
CA VAL A 326 -1.12 29.44 10.94
C VAL A 326 -0.63 30.86 11.19
N GLN A 327 0.58 31.06 11.75
CA GLN A 327 1.10 32.39 12.05
C GLN A 327 1.06 33.32 10.83
N PHE A 328 1.58 32.90 9.68
CA PHE A 328 1.50 33.72 8.46
C PHE A 328 0.06 34.07 8.10
N CYS A 329 -0.87 33.10 8.11
CA CYS A 329 -2.29 33.39 7.84
C CYS A 329 -2.86 34.45 8.79
N LEU A 330 -2.51 34.42 10.09
CA LEU A 330 -3.01 35.37 11.09
C LEU A 330 -2.62 36.83 10.80
N ASN A 331 -1.44 37.06 10.21
CA ASN A 331 -0.95 38.41 9.93
C ASN A 331 -1.56 39.04 8.65
N HIS A 332 -2.19 38.25 7.77
CA HIS A 332 -2.65 38.72 6.44
C HIS A 332 -4.14 38.48 6.17
N PHE A 333 -4.71 37.35 6.59
CA PHE A 333 -6.07 36.93 6.18
C PHE A 333 -7.19 37.81 6.75
N SER A 334 -6.98 38.48 7.87
CA SER A 334 -7.94 39.44 8.45
C SER A 334 -7.62 40.92 8.14
N SER A 335 -6.55 41.17 7.41
CA SER A 335 -6.13 42.52 6.97
C SER A 335 -6.90 42.95 5.72
N ASN A 336 -6.81 44.24 5.33
CA ASN A 336 -7.62 44.75 4.20
C ASN A 336 -7.16 44.13 2.87
N VAL A 337 -8.09 43.89 1.94
CA VAL A 337 -7.80 43.31 0.61
C VAL A 337 -8.36 44.12 -0.56
N TYR A 338 -7.58 44.24 -1.63
CA TYR A 338 -7.93 44.99 -2.84
C TYR A 338 -7.86 44.15 -4.12
N VAL A 339 -8.23 44.78 -5.24
CA VAL A 339 -8.31 44.23 -6.61
C VAL A 339 -7.69 45.29 -7.53
N GLY A 340 -7.08 44.88 -8.65
CA GLY A 340 -6.26 45.73 -9.50
C GLY A 340 -4.77 45.69 -9.14
N THR A 341 -3.97 46.34 -10.00
CA THR A 341 -2.50 46.39 -9.92
C THR A 341 -2.02 47.06 -8.64
N PRO A 342 -0.90 46.62 -8.04
CA PRO A 342 -0.23 47.39 -7.00
C PRO A 342 0.23 48.74 -7.53
N LYS A 343 0.51 49.67 -6.60
CA LYS A 343 1.11 50.98 -6.90
C LYS A 343 2.31 51.20 -6.00
N GLY A 344 3.31 51.93 -6.48
CA GLY A 344 4.57 52.16 -5.78
C GLY A 344 4.63 53.45 -4.95
N ASN A 345 3.67 54.37 -5.13
CA ASN A 345 3.64 55.70 -4.52
C ASN A 345 2.80 55.82 -3.23
N ASP A 346 2.03 54.78 -2.90
CA ASP A 346 1.25 54.62 -1.66
C ASP A 346 1.78 53.45 -0.79
N TRP A 347 3.04 53.08 -1.00
CA TRP A 347 3.72 51.92 -0.39
C TRP A 347 3.48 51.79 1.12
N PHE A 348 3.75 52.86 1.88
CA PHE A 348 3.65 52.82 3.34
C PHE A 348 2.23 52.49 3.81
N GLU A 349 1.23 53.18 3.25
CA GLU A 349 -0.19 52.96 3.56
C GLU A 349 -0.62 51.54 3.17
N LYS A 350 -0.29 51.09 1.95
CA LYS A 350 -0.57 49.72 1.49
C LYS A 350 -0.06 48.65 2.46
N GLN A 351 1.22 48.70 2.83
CA GLN A 351 1.79 47.70 3.73
C GLN A 351 1.12 47.75 5.12
N THR A 352 0.84 48.93 5.66
CA THR A 352 0.15 49.08 6.97
C THR A 352 -1.33 48.66 6.95
N MET A 353 -1.99 48.66 5.79
CA MET A 353 -3.38 48.22 5.63
C MET A 353 -3.52 46.72 5.30
N GLY A 354 -2.54 46.16 4.59
CA GLY A 354 -2.49 44.76 4.16
C GLY A 354 -1.85 43.80 5.17
N THR A 355 -1.28 44.31 6.26
CA THR A 355 -0.64 43.49 7.32
C THR A 355 -1.20 43.80 8.71
N LEU A 356 -1.08 42.83 9.60
CA LEU A 356 -1.47 42.87 11.01
C LEU A 356 -0.30 42.40 11.87
N ASP A 357 -0.16 43.01 13.04
CA ASP A 357 0.86 42.72 14.03
C ASP A 357 0.31 41.89 15.20
N ILE A 358 1.08 40.92 15.68
CA ILE A 358 0.71 40.07 16.83
C ILE A 358 1.48 40.53 18.08
N SER A 359 0.81 41.31 18.92
CA SER A 359 1.32 41.78 20.20
C SER A 359 1.61 40.60 21.15
N CYS A 360 2.84 40.55 21.64
CA CYS A 360 3.33 39.52 22.56
C CYS A 360 4.54 40.00 23.38
N SER A 361 4.80 39.33 24.50
CA SER A 361 5.97 39.55 25.36
C SER A 361 7.28 39.19 24.64
N PRO A 362 8.43 39.85 24.95
CA PRO A 362 9.69 39.65 24.22
C PRO A 362 10.21 38.20 24.16
N TRP A 363 9.89 37.35 25.15
CA TRP A 363 10.29 35.94 25.11
C TRP A 363 9.62 35.13 23.97
N MET A 364 8.47 35.60 23.46
CA MET A 364 7.80 35.00 22.29
C MET A 364 8.50 35.32 20.96
N ASP A 365 9.52 36.21 20.94
CA ASP A 365 10.32 36.49 19.74
C ASP A 365 11.03 35.25 19.21
N TRP A 366 11.35 34.27 20.07
CA TRP A 366 11.91 32.98 19.66
C TRP A 366 10.87 32.08 18.97
N PHE A 367 9.63 32.07 19.49
CA PHE A 367 8.53 31.26 18.97
C PHE A 367 8.07 31.79 17.61
N HIS A 368 7.71 33.08 17.55
CA HIS A 368 7.28 33.76 16.33
C HIS A 368 8.45 34.12 15.39
N GLY A 369 9.70 33.95 15.83
CA GLY A 369 10.90 34.31 15.08
C GLY A 369 11.09 35.81 14.84
N GLY A 370 10.33 36.69 15.49
CA GLY A 370 10.24 38.12 15.13
C GLY A 370 9.24 38.42 14.01
N LEU A 371 8.64 37.40 13.37
CA LEU A 371 7.61 37.56 12.32
C LEU A 371 6.19 37.71 12.85
N GLN A 372 6.05 38.11 14.12
CA GLN A 372 4.82 38.73 14.60
C GLN A 372 4.70 40.20 14.20
N PHE A 373 5.83 40.83 13.83
CA PHE A 373 5.97 42.23 13.43
C PHE A 373 5.94 42.34 11.90
N GLN A 374 4.78 42.06 11.29
CA GLN A 374 4.67 42.03 9.83
C GLN A 374 4.55 43.42 9.22
N VAL A 375 4.02 44.40 9.96
CA VAL A 375 3.96 45.78 9.48
C VAL A 375 5.37 46.32 9.27
N GLU A 376 6.26 46.15 10.25
CA GLU A 376 7.67 46.53 10.14
C GLU A 376 8.41 45.65 9.13
N HIS A 377 8.07 44.36 9.02
CA HIS A 377 8.73 43.48 8.05
C HIS A 377 8.45 43.91 6.60
N HIS A 378 7.20 44.24 6.27
CA HIS A 378 6.82 44.69 4.93
C HIS A 378 7.34 46.08 4.60
N LEU A 379 7.38 46.98 5.58
CA LEU A 379 7.96 48.32 5.41
C LEU A 379 9.50 48.29 5.30
N PHE A 380 10.17 47.32 5.92
CA PHE A 380 11.63 47.22 5.92
C PHE A 380 12.13 45.76 5.71
N PRO A 381 11.92 45.13 4.54
CA PRO A 381 12.20 43.69 4.36
C PRO A 381 13.68 43.30 4.51
N ARG A 382 14.58 44.29 4.31
CA ARG A 382 16.02 44.19 4.56
C ARG A 382 16.44 44.20 6.04
N LEU A 383 15.53 44.50 6.96
CA LEU A 383 15.86 44.67 8.38
C LEU A 383 15.92 43.31 9.09
N PRO A 384 17.00 42.99 9.84
CA PRO A 384 17.08 41.73 10.58
C PRO A 384 15.95 41.61 11.62
N ARG A 385 15.21 40.50 11.62
CA ARG A 385 13.96 40.33 12.42
C ARG A 385 14.06 40.72 13.89
N ARG A 386 15.21 40.48 14.53
CA ARG A 386 15.49 40.90 15.92
C ARG A 386 15.31 42.40 16.19
N GLN A 387 15.39 43.24 15.15
CA GLN A 387 15.24 44.69 15.24
C GLN A 387 13.77 45.15 15.07
N LEU A 388 12.87 44.31 14.57
CA LEU A 388 11.49 44.69 14.24
C LEU A 388 10.75 45.21 15.49
N ARG A 389 10.87 44.49 16.61
CA ARG A 389 10.38 44.93 17.93
C ARG A 389 10.92 46.31 18.35
N THR A 390 12.16 46.63 17.99
CA THR A 390 12.83 47.90 18.34
C THR A 390 12.37 49.07 17.48
N VAL A 391 12.08 48.84 16.19
CA VAL A 391 11.61 49.90 15.28
C VAL A 391 10.10 50.10 15.29
N SER A 392 9.34 49.10 15.76
CA SER A 392 7.87 49.12 15.79
C SER A 392 7.23 50.34 16.46
N PRO A 393 7.75 50.88 17.60
CA PRO A 393 7.23 52.12 18.18
C PRO A 393 7.29 53.32 17.22
N LEU A 394 8.37 53.43 16.43
CA LEU A 394 8.58 54.53 15.49
C LEU A 394 7.64 54.44 14.28
N VAL A 395 7.31 53.22 13.85
CA VAL A 395 6.29 52.98 12.81
C VAL A 395 4.90 53.32 13.33
N LYS A 396 4.55 52.90 14.55
CA LYS A 396 3.30 53.27 15.24
C LYS A 396 3.13 54.79 15.36
N GLU A 397 4.18 55.52 15.72
CA GLU A 397 4.19 56.98 15.75
C GLU A 397 4.00 57.61 14.36
N LEU A 398 4.62 57.05 13.32
CA LEU A 398 4.48 57.54 11.95
C LEU A 398 3.07 57.29 11.38
N CYS A 399 2.45 56.13 11.64
CA CYS A 399 1.05 55.89 11.31
C CYS A 399 0.13 56.88 12.04
N LYS A 400 0.36 57.12 13.34
CA LYS A 400 -0.40 58.09 14.13
C LYS A 400 -0.27 59.51 13.59
N LYS A 401 0.93 59.93 13.14
CA LYS A 401 1.18 61.25 12.52
C LYS A 401 0.31 61.45 11.27
N HIS A 402 0.25 60.45 10.41
CA HIS A 402 -0.45 60.51 9.11
C HIS A 402 -1.90 59.99 9.14
N LYS A 403 -2.43 59.64 10.33
CA LYS A 403 -3.77 59.06 10.55
C LYS A 403 -4.00 57.73 9.81
N LEU A 404 -2.92 57.00 9.52
CA LEU A 404 -2.98 55.70 8.87
C LEU A 404 -3.31 54.59 9.88
N SER A 405 -3.94 53.52 9.40
CA SER A 405 -4.23 52.38 10.25
C SER A 405 -2.95 51.65 10.66
N TYR A 406 -2.92 51.12 11.87
CA TYR A 406 -1.87 50.23 12.35
C TYR A 406 -2.54 49.20 13.25
N LEU A 407 -2.67 47.97 12.75
CA LEU A 407 -3.47 46.93 13.41
C LEU A 407 -2.54 45.99 14.19
N SER A 408 -2.54 46.09 15.52
CA SER A 408 -1.75 45.26 16.43
C SER A 408 -2.63 44.67 17.52
N VAL A 409 -2.87 43.36 17.47
CA VAL A 409 -3.82 42.64 18.33
C VAL A 409 -3.14 41.52 19.11
N SER A 410 -3.81 40.88 20.07
CA SER A 410 -3.23 39.69 20.74
C SER A 410 -3.22 38.45 19.82
N PHE A 411 -2.37 37.46 20.10
CA PHE A 411 -2.35 36.19 19.32
C PHE A 411 -3.73 35.52 19.27
N TRP A 412 -4.45 35.46 20.39
CA TRP A 412 -5.80 34.90 20.47
C TRP A 412 -6.81 35.69 19.64
N GLU A 413 -6.69 37.01 19.63
CA GLU A 413 -7.53 37.91 18.86
C GLU A 413 -7.25 37.84 17.34
N ALA A 414 -5.99 37.68 16.92
CA ALA A 414 -5.64 37.44 15.52
C ALA A 414 -6.25 36.11 15.00
N ASN A 415 -6.22 35.04 15.81
CA ASN A 415 -6.92 33.79 15.50
C ASN A 415 -8.44 34.02 15.38
N LEU A 416 -9.04 34.77 16.31
CA LEU A 416 -10.47 35.08 16.31
C LEU A 416 -10.87 35.94 15.09
N LEU A 417 -10.07 36.93 14.70
CA LEU A 417 -10.28 37.75 13.50
C LEU A 417 -10.15 36.92 12.23
N THR A 418 -9.13 36.07 12.12
CA THR A 418 -8.93 35.17 10.97
C THR A 418 -10.11 34.20 10.80
N LEU A 419 -10.53 33.55 11.88
CA LEU A 419 -11.71 32.67 11.87
C LEU A 419 -13.01 33.44 11.57
N ARG A 420 -13.15 34.69 12.01
CA ARG A 420 -14.29 35.56 11.64
C ARG A 420 -14.29 35.87 10.14
N THR A 421 -13.17 36.30 9.54
CA THR A 421 -13.09 36.59 8.11
C THR A 421 -13.38 35.35 7.26
N LEU A 422 -12.75 34.22 7.60
CA LEU A 422 -13.00 32.92 6.94
C LEU A 422 -14.47 32.47 7.11
N ARG A 423 -15.11 32.74 8.26
CA ARG A 423 -16.53 32.45 8.49
C ARG A 423 -17.44 33.38 7.69
N THR A 424 -17.16 34.68 7.60
CA THR A 424 -17.97 35.63 6.81
C THR A 424 -17.97 35.25 5.34
N ALA A 425 -16.79 34.98 4.75
CA ALA A 425 -16.70 34.50 3.37
C ALA A 425 -17.40 33.14 3.19
N ALA A 426 -17.30 32.23 4.16
CA ALA A 426 -18.00 30.93 4.12
C ALA A 426 -19.53 31.05 4.18
N LEU A 427 -20.07 32.04 4.91
CA LEU A 427 -21.51 32.31 4.94
C LEU A 427 -21.97 32.92 3.61
N GLN A 428 -21.24 33.90 3.08
CA GLN A 428 -21.54 34.51 1.78
C GLN A 428 -21.46 33.50 0.63
N ALA A 429 -20.56 32.52 0.70
CA ALA A 429 -20.50 31.40 -0.26
C ALA A 429 -21.75 30.50 -0.24
N ARG A 430 -22.41 30.37 0.93
CA ARG A 430 -23.69 29.66 1.11
C ARG A 430 -24.89 30.52 0.73
N GLU A 431 -24.80 31.84 0.85
CA GLU A 431 -25.89 32.80 0.55
C GLU A 431 -26.07 33.05 -0.96
N LEU A 432 -25.05 32.77 -1.78
CA LEU A 432 -25.15 32.74 -3.26
C LEU A 432 -26.00 31.57 -3.81
N VAL A 433 -26.94 31.05 -3.02
CA VAL A 433 -27.74 29.84 -3.26
C VAL A 433 -29.19 30.08 -2.82
N GLY A 434 -30.13 30.14 -3.78
CA GLY A 434 -31.54 29.89 -3.49
C GLY A 434 -31.73 28.49 -2.88
N PRO A 435 -32.71 28.30 -1.97
CA PRO A 435 -32.62 27.44 -0.79
C PRO A 435 -31.86 26.12 -0.97
N VAL A 436 -30.76 25.97 -0.21
CA VAL A 436 -29.91 24.77 -0.15
C VAL A 436 -30.77 23.49 -0.01
N PRO A 437 -30.53 22.44 -0.83
CA PRO A 437 -31.25 21.17 -0.74
C PRO A 437 -31.23 20.60 0.69
N LYS A 438 -32.40 20.18 1.18
CA LYS A 438 -32.62 19.78 2.59
C LYS A 438 -31.60 18.76 3.11
N ASN A 439 -31.11 17.89 2.22
CA ASN A 439 -30.18 16.79 2.51
C ASN A 439 -28.79 17.27 3.01
N LEU A 440 -28.38 18.51 2.69
CA LEU A 440 -27.09 19.08 3.12
C LEU A 440 -27.12 19.73 4.52
N ARG A 441 -28.25 19.65 5.25
CA ARG A 441 -28.38 20.21 6.60
C ARG A 441 -27.63 19.45 7.70
N LEU A 442 -27.01 18.29 7.41
CA LEU A 442 -26.35 17.45 8.44
C LEU A 442 -25.29 18.21 9.26
N PHE A 443 -24.46 19.03 8.60
CA PHE A 443 -23.47 19.88 9.29
C PHE A 443 -24.08 21.05 10.07
N SER A 444 -25.31 21.47 9.76
CA SER A 444 -25.97 22.58 10.48
C SER A 444 -26.48 22.18 11.86
N HIS A 445 -26.93 20.93 12.05
CA HIS A 445 -27.37 20.45 13.37
C HIS A 445 -26.21 20.09 14.31
N LEU A 446 -25.05 19.70 13.79
CA LEU A 446 -23.81 19.63 14.60
C LEU A 446 -23.40 21.03 15.10
N SER A 447 -23.62 22.09 14.32
CA SER A 447 -23.29 23.46 14.73
C SER A 447 -24.18 24.02 15.85
N SER A 448 -25.38 23.49 16.09
CA SER A 448 -26.25 23.94 17.20
C SER A 448 -25.84 23.36 18.55
N THR A 449 -25.31 22.13 18.58
CA THR A 449 -24.94 21.43 19.82
C THR A 449 -23.58 21.90 20.39
N ILE A 450 -22.76 22.56 19.56
CA ILE A 450 -21.42 23.06 19.90
C ILE A 450 -21.46 24.60 20.14
N SER A 451 -22.59 25.10 20.66
CA SER A 451 -22.79 26.54 20.96
C SER A 451 -22.61 26.90 22.44
N ALA A 452 -22.22 25.94 23.29
CA ALA A 452 -21.80 26.13 24.66
C ALA A 452 -20.62 25.19 24.98
N SER A 453 -19.71 25.64 25.85
CA SER A 453 -18.65 24.80 26.45
C SER A 453 -17.60 24.18 25.50
N VAL A 454 -17.00 24.97 24.61
CA VAL A 454 -15.72 24.61 23.96
C VAL A 454 -14.66 25.69 24.15
N PRO A 455 -13.70 25.50 25.09
CA PRO A 455 -12.46 26.27 25.14
C PRO A 455 -11.54 25.97 23.94
N VAL A 456 -10.63 26.88 23.61
CA VAL A 456 -9.75 26.74 22.43
C VAL A 456 -8.59 25.77 22.70
N VAL A 457 -8.84 24.46 22.56
CA VAL A 457 -7.84 23.39 22.78
C VAL A 457 -7.17 22.97 21.47
N PHE A 458 -6.40 23.89 20.86
CA PHE A 458 -5.49 23.59 19.74
C PHE A 458 -4.04 24.04 20.00
N VAL A 459 -3.69 24.29 21.27
CA VAL A 459 -2.35 24.73 21.69
C VAL A 459 -1.75 23.76 22.71
N PHE A 460 -1.02 22.75 22.20
CA PHE A 460 -0.17 21.77 22.89
C PHE A 460 -0.80 20.85 23.98
N PRO A 461 -0.54 19.52 23.91
CA PRO A 461 -0.79 18.59 25.02
C PRO A 461 0.50 18.12 25.72
N TRP A 462 0.61 18.34 27.03
CA TRP A 462 1.52 17.62 27.94
C TRP A 462 0.75 17.25 29.21
N TYR A 463 0.62 15.94 29.52
CA TYR A 463 0.03 15.34 30.75
C TYR A 463 -1.43 15.74 31.08
N CYS A 464 -2.45 14.87 31.03
CA CYS A 464 -2.65 13.74 31.96
C CYS A 464 -3.85 12.80 31.61
N VAL A 465 -3.98 11.72 32.39
CA VAL A 465 -4.77 10.47 32.26
C VAL A 465 -6.30 10.60 32.52
N ILE A 466 -7.10 9.53 32.24
CA ILE A 466 -8.50 9.22 32.67
C ILE A 466 -9.61 9.83 31.76
N SER A 467 -10.69 9.14 31.31
CA SER A 467 -11.16 7.73 31.36
C SER A 467 -12.04 7.37 30.13
N TYR A 468 -12.55 6.13 30.08
CA TYR A 468 -13.54 5.59 29.13
C TYR A 468 -15.02 5.87 29.54
N SER A 469 -15.96 5.60 28.62
CA SER A 469 -17.44 5.71 28.75
C SER A 469 -18.02 7.16 28.68
N ASP A 470 -19.23 7.43 28.16
CA ASP A 470 -20.28 6.50 27.71
C ASP A 470 -21.30 7.09 26.68
N ILE A 471 -22.13 6.19 26.12
CA ILE A 471 -23.49 6.39 25.56
C ILE A 471 -23.70 7.06 24.17
N THR A 472 -24.74 6.57 23.48
CA THR A 472 -25.17 6.88 22.09
C THR A 472 -26.66 7.28 22.01
N ARG A 473 -27.15 7.59 20.79
CA ARG A 473 -28.56 7.89 20.40
C ARG A 473 -29.00 9.35 20.72
N ILE A 474 -30.00 9.95 20.06
CA ILE A 474 -31.21 9.43 19.38
C ILE A 474 -31.43 10.05 17.98
N ASN A 475 -31.99 9.25 17.05
CA ASN A 475 -32.48 9.68 15.72
C ASN A 475 -33.86 10.38 15.85
N SER A 476 -34.31 11.27 14.97
CA SER A 476 -34.71 10.94 13.59
C SER A 476 -35.54 12.07 12.98
N LYS A 477 -35.55 12.19 11.64
CA LYS A 477 -36.74 12.15 10.76
C LYS A 477 -36.48 12.79 9.40
N LEU A 478 -36.26 11.94 8.40
CA LEU A 478 -36.94 12.07 7.11
C LEU A 478 -37.35 10.65 6.71
N ALA A 479 -38.59 10.48 6.25
CA ALA A 479 -39.14 9.17 5.91
C ALA A 479 -39.32 9.02 4.39
N ILE A 480 -39.46 7.74 4.01
CA ILE A 480 -39.82 7.12 2.71
C ILE A 480 -38.61 6.38 2.10
N CYS A 481 -38.61 5.05 1.96
CA CYS A 481 -39.55 4.02 2.44
C CYS A 481 -38.85 3.07 3.44
N SER A 482 -39.59 2.44 4.34
CA SER A 482 -39.03 1.71 5.50
C SER A 482 -39.36 0.21 5.53
N THR A 483 -38.77 -0.54 4.60
CA THR A 483 -38.44 -1.98 4.74
C THR A 483 -37.18 -2.27 3.94
N GLY A 484 -36.27 -3.09 4.47
CA GLY A 484 -35.17 -3.66 3.67
C GLY A 484 -35.67 -4.72 2.65
N GLU A 485 -36.88 -5.23 2.86
CA GLU A 485 -37.57 -6.11 1.92
C GLU A 485 -38.34 -5.33 0.84
N ILE A 486 -38.10 -5.74 -0.40
CA ILE A 486 -38.80 -5.35 -1.63
C ILE A 486 -39.90 -6.41 -1.85
N PRO A 487 -41.19 -6.05 -1.85
CA PRO A 487 -42.27 -7.01 -2.06
C PRO A 487 -42.39 -7.44 -3.53
N ILE A 488 -43.04 -8.60 -3.75
CA ILE A 488 -43.63 -8.98 -5.04
C ILE A 488 -44.39 -7.79 -5.65
N SER A 489 -44.40 -7.70 -6.99
CA SER A 489 -44.97 -6.63 -7.84
C SER A 489 -44.21 -5.31 -7.88
N SER A 490 -43.09 -5.17 -7.16
CA SER A 490 -42.18 -4.03 -7.29
C SER A 490 -41.53 -4.00 -8.68
N GLU A 491 -41.36 -2.80 -9.23
CA GLU A 491 -40.72 -2.55 -10.53
C GLU A 491 -39.85 -1.28 -10.50
N LEU A 492 -38.90 -1.20 -11.42
CA LEU A 492 -38.08 -0.02 -11.74
C LEU A 492 -38.06 0.13 -13.27
N SER A 493 -38.05 1.36 -13.79
CA SER A 493 -37.89 1.64 -15.23
C SER A 493 -36.62 2.44 -15.50
N ALA A 494 -35.94 2.20 -16.63
CA ALA A 494 -34.76 2.97 -17.04
C ALA A 494 -35.06 4.47 -17.21
N SER A 495 -36.30 4.81 -17.61
CA SER A 495 -36.80 6.19 -17.68
C SER A 495 -36.91 6.90 -16.31
N GLN A 496 -36.92 6.15 -15.21
CA GLN A 496 -37.11 6.68 -13.85
C GLN A 496 -35.86 6.43 -13.02
N ASN A 497 -35.24 7.49 -12.49
CA ASN A 497 -34.02 7.41 -11.68
C ASN A 497 -34.30 6.88 -10.26
N GLN A 498 -34.75 5.62 -10.19
CA GLN A 498 -35.12 4.88 -9.00
C GLN A 498 -34.19 3.67 -8.82
N VAL A 499 -33.89 3.35 -7.56
CA VAL A 499 -32.98 2.26 -7.20
C VAL A 499 -33.44 1.55 -5.93
N TRP A 500 -33.11 0.27 -5.81
CA TRP A 500 -33.24 -0.48 -4.57
C TRP A 500 -31.89 -0.46 -3.83
N LEU A 501 -31.86 0.04 -2.60
CA LEU A 501 -30.64 0.29 -1.82
C LEU A 501 -30.42 -0.77 -0.74
N SER A 502 -29.16 -1.05 -0.40
CA SER A 502 -28.84 -1.77 0.85
C SER A 502 -29.16 -0.91 2.08
N GLU A 503 -29.33 -1.53 3.26
CA GLU A 503 -29.72 -0.81 4.48
C GLU A 503 -28.72 0.30 4.87
N ASN A 504 -27.42 -0.02 4.91
CA ASN A 504 -26.34 0.98 5.00
C ASN A 504 -26.15 1.86 3.75
N SER A 505 -26.90 1.62 2.67
CA SER A 505 -26.82 2.27 1.34
C SER A 505 -25.39 2.32 0.75
N THR A 506 -24.62 1.25 0.94
CA THR A 506 -23.32 1.03 0.26
C THR A 506 -23.54 0.62 -1.19
N PHE A 507 -24.58 -0.17 -1.47
CA PHE A 507 -24.90 -0.71 -2.78
C PHE A 507 -26.28 -0.26 -3.25
N ALA A 508 -26.44 -0.15 -4.58
CA ALA A 508 -27.69 0.08 -5.27
C ALA A 508 -27.88 -0.96 -6.38
N PHE A 509 -29.12 -1.42 -6.58
CA PHE A 509 -29.60 -2.15 -7.73
C PHE A 509 -30.55 -1.26 -8.54
N GLY A 510 -30.42 -1.22 -9.87
CA GLY A 510 -31.28 -0.44 -10.75
C GLY A 510 -30.67 -0.27 -12.14
N PHE A 511 -31.12 0.75 -12.87
CA PHE A 511 -30.56 1.09 -14.17
C PHE A 511 -29.43 2.13 -14.07
N THR A 512 -28.42 1.99 -14.93
CA THR A 512 -27.32 2.94 -15.07
C THR A 512 -26.98 3.16 -16.55
N SER A 513 -26.43 4.31 -16.94
CA SER A 513 -26.14 4.59 -18.36
C SER A 513 -24.93 3.81 -18.86
N SER A 514 -25.00 3.34 -20.11
CA SER A 514 -23.92 2.60 -20.78
C SER A 514 -22.96 3.49 -21.59
N GLY A 515 -23.03 4.82 -21.45
CA GLY A 515 -22.17 5.78 -22.15
C GLY A 515 -22.76 6.43 -23.41
N SER A 516 -24.04 6.16 -23.72
CA SER A 516 -24.83 6.95 -24.68
C SER A 516 -26.19 7.31 -24.07
N ASP A 517 -26.78 8.43 -24.50
CA ASP A 517 -27.92 9.09 -23.82
C ASP A 517 -29.25 8.30 -23.79
N ASP A 518 -29.31 7.17 -24.50
CA ASP A 518 -30.50 6.29 -24.59
C ASP A 518 -30.21 4.80 -24.29
N GLN A 519 -28.99 4.45 -23.85
CA GLN A 519 -28.62 3.07 -23.51
C GLN A 519 -28.34 2.87 -22.02
N PHE A 520 -28.96 1.83 -21.45
CA PHE A 520 -28.91 1.51 -20.03
C PHE A 520 -28.45 0.07 -19.79
N LEU A 521 -27.82 -0.15 -18.63
CA LEU A 521 -27.51 -1.46 -18.08
C LEU A 521 -28.32 -1.65 -16.80
N LEU A 522 -28.94 -2.82 -16.64
CA LEU A 522 -29.43 -3.27 -15.35
C LEU A 522 -28.21 -3.68 -14.52
N ALA A 523 -27.97 -3.05 -13.38
CA ALA A 523 -26.70 -3.17 -12.67
C ALA A 523 -26.86 -3.16 -11.14
N ILE A 524 -25.84 -3.71 -10.46
CA ILE A 524 -25.50 -3.37 -9.08
C ILE A 524 -24.21 -2.55 -9.10
N TRP A 525 -24.16 -1.46 -8.34
CA TRP A 525 -22.96 -0.62 -8.16
C TRP A 525 -22.83 -0.12 -6.72
N TYR A 526 -21.64 0.39 -6.37
CA TYR A 526 -21.44 1.09 -5.11
C TYR A 526 -22.09 2.49 -5.15
N PHE A 527 -23.15 2.70 -4.37
CA PHE A 527 -24.04 3.86 -4.48
C PHE A 527 -23.43 5.18 -4.00
N LYS A 528 -22.48 5.13 -3.06
CA LYS A 528 -21.92 6.31 -2.37
C LYS A 528 -20.56 6.80 -2.92
N LEU A 529 -20.09 6.24 -4.03
CA LEU A 529 -18.80 6.62 -4.60
C LEU A 529 -18.94 7.83 -5.55
N PRO A 530 -17.97 8.77 -5.56
CA PRO A 530 -17.91 9.85 -6.52
C PRO A 530 -17.40 9.36 -7.89
N GLY A 531 -17.85 10.02 -8.96
CA GLY A 531 -17.52 9.68 -10.35
C GLY A 531 -18.55 8.73 -10.98
N ASP A 532 -18.13 8.05 -12.05
CA ASP A 532 -19.01 7.14 -12.78
C ASP A 532 -19.35 5.88 -11.94
N PRO A 533 -20.57 5.34 -12.04
CA PRO A 533 -21.00 4.17 -11.27
C PRO A 533 -20.05 2.97 -11.45
N THR A 534 -19.36 2.58 -10.37
CA THR A 534 -18.57 1.35 -10.37
C THR A 534 -19.51 0.15 -10.32
N VAL A 535 -19.94 -0.31 -11.50
CA VAL A 535 -20.68 -1.55 -11.70
C VAL A 535 -19.85 -2.73 -11.18
N ILE A 536 -20.51 -3.60 -10.43
CA ILE A 536 -19.96 -4.84 -9.87
C ILE A 536 -20.72 -6.08 -10.37
N TRP A 537 -21.95 -5.90 -10.86
CA TRP A 537 -22.78 -6.95 -11.42
C TRP A 537 -23.74 -6.35 -12.46
N SER A 538 -23.98 -7.06 -13.55
CA SER A 538 -25.02 -6.75 -14.53
C SER A 538 -25.27 -7.99 -15.39
N PRO A 539 -26.54 -8.36 -15.69
CA PRO A 539 -26.85 -9.53 -16.49
C PRO A 539 -26.83 -9.24 -18.00
N ASN A 540 -26.83 -7.97 -18.40
CA ASN A 540 -26.98 -7.53 -19.79
C ASN A 540 -25.78 -6.71 -20.32
N ARG A 541 -24.57 -6.91 -19.77
CA ARG A 541 -23.32 -6.19 -20.14
C ARG A 541 -23.00 -6.21 -21.65
N GLU A 542 -23.46 -7.23 -22.37
CA GLU A 542 -23.25 -7.39 -23.82
C GLU A 542 -24.40 -6.83 -24.67
N SER A 543 -25.55 -6.49 -24.04
CA SER A 543 -26.76 -6.01 -24.68
C SER A 543 -27.42 -4.90 -23.83
N PRO A 544 -26.94 -3.64 -23.92
CA PRO A 544 -27.61 -2.49 -23.30
C PRO A 544 -29.06 -2.34 -23.80
N VAL A 545 -29.95 -1.88 -22.92
CA VAL A 545 -31.39 -1.74 -23.16
C VAL A 545 -31.79 -0.28 -23.36
N GLY A 546 -32.93 -0.05 -24.01
CA GLY A 546 -33.48 1.27 -24.27
C GLY A 546 -34.07 1.97 -23.05
N ARG A 547 -34.47 3.23 -23.25
CA ARG A 547 -35.10 4.10 -22.24
C ARG A 547 -36.41 3.53 -21.66
N ASP A 548 -37.15 2.75 -22.46
CA ASP A 548 -38.44 2.16 -22.08
C ASP A 548 -38.30 0.83 -21.30
N ALA A 549 -37.07 0.40 -21.00
CA ALA A 549 -36.82 -0.83 -20.28
C ALA A 549 -37.36 -0.80 -18.83
N VAL A 550 -37.78 -1.97 -18.35
CA VAL A 550 -38.37 -2.18 -17.02
C VAL A 550 -37.83 -3.47 -16.41
N VAL A 551 -37.37 -3.41 -15.16
CA VAL A 551 -37.10 -4.60 -14.35
C VAL A 551 -38.21 -4.77 -13.31
N LYS A 552 -38.77 -5.97 -13.20
CA LYS A 552 -39.94 -6.25 -12.35
C LYS A 552 -39.78 -7.55 -11.58
N LEU A 553 -40.14 -7.53 -10.29
CA LEU A 553 -40.35 -8.74 -9.50
C LEU A 553 -41.82 -9.15 -9.68
N ASP A 554 -42.08 -10.10 -10.58
CA ASP A 554 -43.44 -10.45 -11.01
C ASP A 554 -44.24 -11.24 -9.95
N LEU A 555 -45.53 -11.44 -10.21
CA LEU A 555 -46.44 -12.18 -9.31
C LEU A 555 -46.11 -13.68 -9.17
N THR A 556 -45.27 -14.24 -10.05
CA THR A 556 -44.77 -15.62 -9.95
C THR A 556 -43.51 -15.72 -9.09
N GLY A 557 -42.83 -14.60 -8.84
CA GLY A 557 -41.57 -14.55 -8.11
C GLY A 557 -40.32 -14.53 -9.00
N ASN A 558 -40.45 -14.28 -10.30
CA ASN A 558 -39.30 -13.98 -11.16
C ASN A 558 -38.91 -12.51 -11.07
N LEU A 559 -37.61 -12.23 -11.04
CA LEU A 559 -37.06 -10.95 -11.42
C LEU A 559 -36.83 -10.97 -12.93
N VAL A 560 -37.57 -10.15 -13.69
CA VAL A 560 -37.56 -10.13 -15.16
C VAL A 560 -37.17 -8.74 -15.67
N LEU A 561 -36.26 -8.69 -16.65
CA LEU A 561 -35.90 -7.50 -17.42
C LEU A 561 -36.63 -7.52 -18.78
N PHE A 562 -37.43 -6.49 -19.02
CA PHE A 562 -38.10 -6.21 -20.28
C PHE A 562 -37.48 -5.01 -20.98
N ASP A 563 -37.48 -5.03 -22.31
CA ASP A 563 -37.30 -3.86 -23.16
C ASP A 563 -38.42 -3.84 -24.21
N GLY A 564 -39.27 -2.81 -24.15
CA GLY A 564 -40.60 -2.83 -24.76
C GLY A 564 -41.41 -4.08 -24.34
N ASN A 565 -41.90 -4.84 -25.32
CA ASN A 565 -42.62 -6.11 -25.09
C ASN A 565 -41.70 -7.34 -24.99
N SER A 566 -40.38 -7.19 -25.11
CA SER A 566 -39.43 -8.31 -25.16
C SER A 566 -38.84 -8.60 -23.78
N SER A 567 -38.96 -9.84 -23.30
CA SER A 567 -38.18 -10.29 -22.13
C SER A 567 -36.75 -10.59 -22.58
N LEU A 568 -35.76 -9.95 -21.97
CA LEU A 568 -34.34 -10.09 -22.32
C LEU A 568 -33.55 -10.93 -21.30
N TRP A 569 -33.96 -10.91 -20.03
CA TRP A 569 -33.34 -11.71 -18.98
C TRP A 569 -34.33 -11.99 -17.84
N MET A 570 -34.21 -13.15 -17.18
CA MET A 570 -35.01 -13.49 -16.01
C MET A 570 -34.29 -14.43 -15.03
N SER A 571 -34.65 -14.36 -13.75
CA SER A 571 -34.03 -15.16 -12.67
C SER A 571 -34.46 -16.64 -12.61
N ASN A 572 -35.49 -17.06 -13.37
CA ASN A 572 -36.02 -18.43 -13.38
C ASN A 572 -36.40 -18.98 -11.99
N THR A 573 -37.12 -18.17 -11.20
CA THR A 573 -37.53 -18.47 -9.82
C THR A 573 -39.03 -18.71 -9.62
N SER A 574 -39.84 -18.72 -10.67
CA SER A 574 -41.31 -18.92 -10.59
C SER A 574 -41.76 -20.18 -9.86
N SER A 575 -40.97 -21.25 -9.87
CA SER A 575 -41.25 -22.50 -9.13
C SER A 575 -40.82 -22.47 -7.66
N GLN A 576 -40.05 -21.47 -7.23
CA GLN A 576 -39.40 -21.41 -5.93
C GLN A 576 -40.16 -20.61 -4.86
N GLY A 577 -41.38 -20.14 -5.17
CA GLY A 577 -42.29 -19.58 -4.17
C GLY A 577 -41.88 -18.23 -3.54
N VAL A 578 -40.94 -17.50 -4.16
CA VAL A 578 -40.39 -16.21 -3.70
C VAL A 578 -41.48 -15.27 -3.16
N LYS A 579 -41.17 -14.56 -2.06
CA LYS A 579 -42.06 -13.60 -1.37
C LYS A 579 -41.49 -12.20 -1.22
N SER A 580 -40.17 -12.07 -1.13
CA SER A 580 -39.48 -10.78 -1.05
C SER A 580 -38.11 -10.83 -1.71
N ALA A 581 -37.57 -9.66 -2.04
CA ALA A 581 -36.18 -9.46 -2.43
C ALA A 581 -35.47 -8.48 -1.49
N VAL A 582 -34.13 -8.49 -1.48
CA VAL A 582 -33.30 -7.53 -0.74
C VAL A 582 -32.02 -7.21 -1.50
N MET A 583 -31.57 -5.95 -1.41
CA MET A 583 -30.20 -5.56 -1.75
C MET A 583 -29.33 -5.74 -0.50
N SER A 584 -28.58 -6.84 -0.43
CA SER A 584 -27.76 -7.16 0.75
C SER A 584 -26.61 -6.17 0.95
N GLU A 585 -26.23 -5.95 2.22
CA GLU A 585 -25.02 -5.20 2.58
C GLU A 585 -23.71 -5.87 2.08
N SER A 586 -23.78 -7.13 1.65
CA SER A 586 -22.67 -7.83 0.97
C SER A 586 -22.43 -7.36 -0.47
N GLY A 587 -23.39 -6.68 -1.09
CA GLY A 587 -23.41 -6.39 -2.53
C GLY A 587 -24.16 -7.43 -3.37
N SER A 588 -24.73 -8.48 -2.76
CA SER A 588 -25.60 -9.44 -3.44
C SER A 588 -27.07 -8.98 -3.44
N PHE A 589 -27.73 -8.93 -4.60
CA PHE A 589 -29.20 -8.91 -4.67
C PHE A 589 -29.74 -10.34 -4.49
N ILE A 590 -30.72 -10.52 -3.59
CA ILE A 590 -31.18 -11.83 -3.10
C ILE A 590 -32.72 -11.92 -3.18
N LEU A 591 -33.25 -13.06 -3.62
CA LEU A 591 -34.68 -13.43 -3.57
C LEU A 591 -34.92 -14.48 -2.47
N TYR A 592 -35.93 -14.27 -1.61
CA TYR A 592 -36.28 -15.14 -0.50
C TYR A 592 -37.63 -15.87 -0.69
N ASN A 593 -37.66 -17.14 -0.33
CA ASN A 593 -38.87 -17.92 -0.04
C ASN A 593 -39.14 -17.92 1.48
N GLY A 594 -40.41 -17.97 1.88
CA GLY A 594 -40.84 -17.98 3.28
C GLY A 594 -40.99 -16.60 3.95
N SER A 595 -41.60 -16.57 5.14
CA SER A 595 -41.86 -15.37 5.92
C SER A 595 -40.97 -15.29 7.17
N SER A 596 -40.21 -14.20 7.30
CA SER A 596 -39.50 -13.67 8.48
C SER A 596 -38.68 -14.62 9.37
N SER A 597 -39.26 -15.67 9.95
CA SER A 597 -38.59 -16.62 10.87
C SER A 597 -37.86 -17.78 10.18
N ASP A 598 -38.20 -18.09 8.93
CA ASP A 598 -37.69 -19.28 8.21
C ASP A 598 -37.42 -18.95 6.72
N ARG A 599 -36.68 -17.88 6.45
CA ARG A 599 -36.37 -17.40 5.08
C ARG A 599 -35.27 -18.26 4.43
N GLN A 600 -35.55 -18.83 3.26
CA GLN A 600 -34.56 -19.54 2.43
C GLN A 600 -34.24 -18.76 1.14
N ILE A 601 -32.98 -18.79 0.69
CA ILE A 601 -32.54 -18.10 -0.54
C ILE A 601 -32.96 -18.94 -1.76
N ALA A 602 -33.79 -18.36 -2.62
CA ALA A 602 -34.21 -18.97 -3.89
C ALA A 602 -33.28 -18.59 -5.07
N TRP A 603 -32.73 -17.38 -5.04
CA TRP A 603 -31.78 -16.86 -6.03
C TRP A 603 -30.92 -15.76 -5.44
N GLN A 604 -29.69 -15.61 -5.93
CA GLN A 604 -28.89 -14.43 -5.67
C GLN A 604 -27.91 -14.11 -6.80
N SER A 605 -27.65 -12.81 -7.00
CA SER A 605 -26.71 -12.29 -8.01
C SER A 605 -25.30 -12.88 -7.90
N PHE A 606 -24.85 -13.23 -6.69
CA PHE A 606 -23.54 -13.85 -6.45
C PHE A 606 -23.35 -15.21 -7.14
N TRP A 607 -24.43 -15.94 -7.47
CA TRP A 607 -24.38 -17.19 -8.25
C TRP A 607 -24.24 -16.96 -9.76
N HIS A 608 -24.28 -15.70 -10.22
CA HIS A 608 -24.12 -15.32 -11.62
C HIS A 608 -23.10 -14.17 -11.73
N PRO A 609 -21.82 -14.39 -11.37
CA PRO A 609 -20.81 -13.33 -11.35
C PRO A 609 -20.55 -12.73 -12.74
N SER A 610 -19.96 -11.53 -12.73
CA SER A 610 -19.74 -10.68 -13.91
C SER A 610 -18.26 -10.73 -14.34
N ASP A 611 -17.55 -9.61 -14.25
CA ASP A 611 -16.09 -9.47 -14.27
C ASP A 611 -15.50 -9.38 -12.84
N THR A 612 -16.37 -9.23 -11.83
CA THR A 612 -15.99 -8.78 -10.48
C THR A 612 -16.41 -9.78 -9.41
N LEU A 613 -15.52 -9.95 -8.42
CA LEU A 613 -15.70 -10.77 -7.21
C LEU A 613 -15.60 -9.89 -5.96
N LEU A 614 -16.59 -9.97 -5.08
CA LEU A 614 -16.65 -9.20 -3.83
C LEU A 614 -16.15 -9.98 -2.59
N PRO A 615 -15.81 -9.28 -1.48
CA PRO A 615 -15.53 -9.92 -0.21
C PRO A 615 -16.67 -10.81 0.27
N GLY A 616 -16.38 -12.09 0.51
CA GLY A 616 -17.36 -13.11 0.91
C GLY A 616 -18.14 -13.75 -0.26
N GLN A 617 -17.97 -13.29 -1.49
CA GLN A 617 -18.49 -13.98 -2.67
C GLN A 617 -17.63 -15.22 -2.98
N GLN A 618 -18.28 -16.31 -3.39
CA GLN A 618 -17.64 -17.60 -3.67
C GLN A 618 -17.69 -17.90 -5.17
N LEU A 619 -16.51 -18.04 -5.79
CA LEU A 619 -16.36 -18.51 -7.17
C LEU A 619 -16.12 -20.04 -7.15
N THR A 620 -17.20 -20.81 -7.30
CA THR A 620 -17.15 -22.29 -7.36
C THR A 620 -16.50 -22.79 -8.64
N VAL A 621 -16.19 -24.09 -8.71
CA VAL A 621 -15.70 -24.77 -9.94
C VAL A 621 -16.63 -24.58 -11.14
N SER A 622 -17.93 -24.36 -10.91
CA SER A 622 -18.95 -24.15 -11.94
C SER A 622 -19.16 -22.70 -12.37
N LEU A 623 -18.35 -21.76 -11.89
CA LEU A 623 -18.49 -20.32 -12.18
C LEU A 623 -17.18 -19.74 -12.77
N GLU A 624 -17.30 -18.79 -13.69
CA GLU A 624 -16.18 -18.01 -14.22
C GLU A 624 -16.44 -16.50 -14.10
N LEU A 625 -15.39 -15.70 -13.88
CA LEU A 625 -15.44 -14.25 -14.13
C LEU A 625 -15.08 -14.00 -15.59
N SER A 626 -15.84 -13.19 -16.30
CA SER A 626 -15.66 -12.90 -17.73
C SER A 626 -15.42 -11.42 -17.99
N SER A 627 -14.36 -11.11 -18.74
CA SER A 627 -14.21 -9.79 -19.38
C SER A 627 -15.33 -9.54 -20.39
N LEU A 628 -15.48 -8.31 -20.85
CA LEU A 628 -16.30 -8.03 -22.04
C LEU A 628 -15.82 -8.92 -23.21
N LYS A 629 -16.75 -9.45 -24.01
CA LYS A 629 -16.42 -10.25 -25.20
C LYS A 629 -15.98 -9.35 -26.37
N SER A 630 -15.04 -9.85 -27.17
CA SER A 630 -14.58 -9.20 -28.41
C SER A 630 -14.56 -10.21 -29.56
N SER A 631 -14.45 -9.74 -30.81
CA SER A 631 -14.34 -10.59 -32.01
C SER A 631 -13.17 -11.59 -31.95
N LEU A 632 -12.07 -11.20 -31.30
CA LEU A 632 -10.87 -12.03 -31.12
C LEU A 632 -11.05 -13.10 -30.02
N GLY A 633 -12.01 -12.91 -29.10
CA GLY A 633 -12.19 -13.73 -27.91
C GLY A 633 -12.44 -12.92 -26.64
N TYR A 634 -12.33 -13.58 -25.48
CA TYR A 634 -12.50 -12.97 -24.17
C TYR A 634 -11.60 -13.60 -23.10
N TYR A 635 -11.43 -12.94 -21.96
CA TYR A 635 -10.65 -13.45 -20.83
C TYR A 635 -11.58 -13.99 -19.74
N SER A 636 -11.19 -15.15 -19.18
CA SER A 636 -11.92 -15.85 -18.13
C SER A 636 -11.01 -16.14 -16.94
N LEU A 637 -11.52 -15.93 -15.72
CA LEU A 637 -10.96 -16.50 -14.49
C LEU A 637 -11.83 -17.68 -14.06
N LYS A 638 -11.27 -18.89 -14.08
CA LYS A 638 -11.99 -20.13 -13.71
C LYS A 638 -11.10 -21.19 -13.09
N MET A 639 -11.71 -22.21 -12.50
CA MET A 639 -11.02 -23.41 -12.07
C MET A 639 -10.76 -24.33 -13.27
N LEU A 640 -9.50 -24.65 -13.55
CA LEU A 640 -9.11 -25.68 -14.51
C LEU A 640 -8.87 -27.00 -13.79
N GLN A 641 -9.57 -28.04 -14.22
CA GLN A 641 -9.50 -29.39 -13.68
C GLN A 641 -8.69 -30.30 -14.60
N GLN A 642 -7.61 -30.87 -14.07
CA GLN A 642 -6.86 -31.97 -14.67
C GLN A 642 -7.26 -33.30 -14.00
N ARG A 643 -6.70 -34.43 -14.47
CA ARG A 643 -7.05 -35.78 -13.98
C ARG A 643 -6.85 -35.99 -12.47
N THR A 644 -5.92 -35.26 -11.86
CA THR A 644 -5.50 -35.45 -10.45
C THR A 644 -5.34 -34.13 -9.67
N SER A 645 -5.56 -32.99 -10.31
CA SER A 645 -5.30 -31.65 -9.76
C SER A 645 -6.29 -30.59 -10.26
N LEU A 646 -6.48 -29.55 -9.46
CA LEU A 646 -7.26 -28.36 -9.77
C LEU A 646 -6.38 -27.11 -9.64
N SER A 647 -6.54 -26.11 -10.49
CA SER A 647 -5.89 -24.80 -10.33
C SER A 647 -6.85 -23.68 -10.71
N LEU A 648 -6.76 -22.54 -10.03
CA LEU A 648 -7.44 -21.32 -10.48
C LEU A 648 -6.57 -20.68 -11.56
N ALA A 649 -7.11 -20.46 -12.76
CA ALA A 649 -6.34 -19.96 -13.89
C ALA A 649 -7.03 -18.83 -14.63
N LEU A 650 -6.19 -17.99 -15.25
CA LEU A 650 -6.60 -17.03 -16.26
C LEU A 650 -6.44 -17.67 -17.63
N ALA A 651 -7.56 -17.77 -18.35
CA ALA A 651 -7.64 -18.37 -19.66
C ALA A 651 -8.13 -17.35 -20.70
N TYR A 652 -7.49 -17.33 -21.85
CA TYR A 652 -8.00 -16.63 -23.04
C TYR A 652 -8.86 -17.60 -23.85
N VAL A 653 -10.11 -17.23 -24.08
CA VAL A 653 -11.11 -18.03 -24.79
C VAL A 653 -11.26 -17.48 -26.20
N SER A 654 -10.73 -18.21 -27.18
CA SER A 654 -10.73 -17.81 -28.58
C SER A 654 -11.81 -18.56 -29.38
N PRO A 655 -12.52 -17.91 -30.33
CA PRO A 655 -13.44 -18.59 -31.24
C PRO A 655 -12.65 -19.27 -32.37
N GLU A 656 -12.65 -20.61 -32.44
CA GLU A 656 -12.01 -21.32 -33.55
C GLU A 656 -12.87 -21.25 -34.83
N SER A 657 -12.37 -20.57 -35.85
CA SER A 657 -13.10 -20.31 -37.11
C SER A 657 -13.10 -21.46 -38.12
N TYR A 658 -12.70 -22.67 -37.72
CA TYR A 658 -12.46 -23.82 -38.61
C TYR A 658 -13.21 -25.11 -38.27
N ALA A 659 -13.98 -25.16 -37.18
CA ALA A 659 -14.83 -26.30 -36.85
C ALA A 659 -16.26 -26.07 -37.37
N SER A 660 -16.81 -27.03 -38.13
CA SER A 660 -18.19 -26.99 -38.63
C SER A 660 -19.22 -27.40 -37.55
N SER A 661 -19.02 -26.94 -36.32
CA SER A 661 -19.83 -27.22 -35.12
C SER A 661 -19.71 -26.06 -34.13
N PRO A 662 -20.80 -25.39 -33.69
CA PRO A 662 -20.72 -24.11 -32.98
C PRO A 662 -20.10 -24.07 -31.55
N GLU A 663 -19.50 -25.14 -31.06
CA GLU A 663 -19.25 -25.34 -29.61
C GLU A 663 -17.77 -25.50 -29.21
N PHE A 664 -16.83 -25.51 -30.17
CA PHE A 664 -15.40 -25.65 -29.86
C PHE A 664 -14.69 -24.30 -29.68
N HIS A 665 -14.57 -23.88 -28.42
CA HIS A 665 -13.73 -22.76 -28.00
C HIS A 665 -12.36 -23.22 -27.49
N ALA A 666 -11.28 -22.72 -28.11
CA ALA A 666 -9.93 -22.95 -27.62
C ALA A 666 -9.66 -22.11 -26.36
N ASN A 667 -9.32 -22.79 -25.26
CA ASN A 667 -9.02 -22.17 -23.96
C ASN A 667 -7.50 -22.19 -23.71
N TYR A 668 -6.84 -21.05 -23.85
CA TYR A 668 -5.40 -20.91 -23.63
C TYR A 668 -5.12 -20.37 -22.22
N SER A 669 -4.66 -21.24 -21.31
CA SER A 669 -4.18 -20.81 -20.00
C SER A 669 -2.83 -20.10 -20.11
N TYR A 670 -2.72 -18.90 -19.56
CA TYR A 670 -1.48 -18.11 -19.55
C TYR A 670 -0.98 -17.75 -18.15
N TRP A 671 -1.80 -18.01 -17.13
CA TRP A 671 -1.43 -17.90 -15.72
C TRP A 671 -2.29 -18.85 -14.89
N SER A 672 -1.69 -19.53 -13.93
CA SER A 672 -2.40 -20.39 -12.97
C SER A 672 -1.86 -20.25 -11.55
N SER A 673 -2.73 -20.54 -10.57
CA SER A 673 -2.31 -20.83 -9.21
C SER A 673 -1.43 -22.10 -9.18
N PRO A 674 -0.69 -22.33 -8.08
CA PRO A 674 -0.16 -23.66 -7.80
C PRO A 674 -1.26 -24.72 -7.85
N GLU A 675 -0.92 -25.93 -8.29
CA GLU A 675 -1.88 -27.03 -8.41
C GLU A 675 -2.29 -27.60 -7.05
N ILE A 676 -3.59 -27.88 -6.92
CA ILE A 676 -4.21 -28.53 -5.76
C ILE A 676 -4.46 -30.00 -6.12
N SER A 677 -3.53 -30.89 -5.78
CA SER A 677 -3.68 -32.33 -5.99
C SER A 677 -4.61 -32.96 -4.95
N ASN A 678 -5.51 -33.87 -5.36
CA ASN A 678 -6.40 -34.64 -4.47
C ASN A 678 -7.33 -33.79 -3.56
N ALA A 679 -7.95 -32.73 -4.08
CA ALA A 679 -9.00 -32.01 -3.35
C ALA A 679 -10.25 -32.90 -3.16
N THR A 680 -10.88 -32.84 -1.97
CA THR A 680 -12.14 -33.55 -1.66
C THR A 680 -13.13 -32.63 -0.95
N GLY A 681 -14.34 -32.52 -1.48
CA GLY A 681 -15.34 -31.54 -1.05
C GLY A 681 -15.35 -30.30 -1.96
N ASP A 682 -16.24 -29.35 -1.67
CA ASP A 682 -16.41 -28.15 -2.50
C ASP A 682 -15.14 -27.30 -2.56
N VAL A 683 -14.86 -26.73 -3.73
CA VAL A 683 -13.70 -25.85 -3.97
C VAL A 683 -14.18 -24.50 -4.52
N VAL A 684 -13.77 -23.43 -3.85
CA VAL A 684 -14.22 -22.05 -4.14
C VAL A 684 -13.04 -21.08 -4.06
N ALA A 685 -12.92 -20.14 -4.99
CA ALA A 685 -12.06 -18.97 -4.81
C ALA A 685 -12.84 -17.85 -4.11
N VAL A 686 -12.22 -17.23 -3.09
CA VAL A 686 -12.86 -16.24 -2.20
C VAL A 686 -11.90 -15.08 -1.94
N LEU A 687 -12.45 -13.86 -1.98
CA LEU A 687 -11.85 -12.66 -1.42
C LEU A 687 -12.37 -12.49 0.02
N ASP A 688 -11.50 -12.28 1.00
CA ASP A 688 -11.93 -11.96 2.37
C ASP A 688 -11.98 -10.44 2.65
N GLN A 689 -12.57 -10.05 3.79
CA GLN A 689 -12.71 -8.64 4.19
C GLN A 689 -11.36 -7.96 4.51
N ALA A 690 -10.31 -8.73 4.81
CA ALA A 690 -8.97 -8.20 5.03
C ALA A 690 -8.22 -7.94 3.71
N GLY A 691 -8.71 -8.47 2.58
CA GLY A 691 -8.11 -8.35 1.25
C GLY A 691 -7.26 -9.55 0.83
N ASN A 692 -7.32 -10.68 1.56
CA ASN A 692 -6.67 -11.90 1.10
C ASN A 692 -7.55 -12.58 0.04
N PHE A 693 -6.93 -13.07 -1.02
CA PHE A 693 -7.58 -13.83 -2.08
C PHE A 693 -7.00 -15.24 -2.12
N GLY A 694 -7.85 -16.26 -2.06
CA GLY A 694 -7.39 -17.64 -2.03
C GLY A 694 -8.44 -18.65 -2.45
N ILE A 695 -7.96 -19.85 -2.77
CA ILE A 695 -8.77 -21.02 -3.09
C ILE A 695 -8.99 -21.79 -1.81
N MET A 696 -10.23 -21.86 -1.33
CA MET A 696 -10.67 -22.70 -0.23
C MET A 696 -11.16 -24.05 -0.77
N PHE A 697 -10.66 -25.16 -0.25
CA PHE A 697 -11.19 -26.49 -0.50
C PHE A 697 -11.61 -27.20 0.79
N GLY A 698 -12.81 -27.79 0.79
CA GLY A 698 -13.41 -28.47 1.93
C GLY A 698 -14.21 -27.54 2.88
N SER A 699 -14.91 -28.15 3.84
CA SER A 699 -15.96 -27.50 4.66
C SER A 699 -15.44 -26.66 5.85
N SER A 700 -14.41 -25.83 5.62
CA SER A 700 -13.93 -24.81 6.56
C SER A 700 -12.95 -23.82 5.92
N SER A 701 -12.61 -22.74 6.62
CA SER A 701 -11.74 -21.60 6.21
C SER A 701 -10.25 -21.93 6.03
N SER A 702 -9.97 -23.17 5.66
CA SER A 702 -8.86 -23.90 6.24
C SER A 702 -7.96 -24.49 5.16
N GLY A 703 -8.54 -25.17 4.16
CA GLY A 703 -7.85 -25.60 2.93
C GLY A 703 -7.62 -24.41 2.01
N THR A 704 -7.07 -23.31 2.55
CA THR A 704 -7.01 -21.99 1.91
C THR A 704 -5.64 -21.77 1.30
N MET A 705 -5.50 -22.06 0.00
CA MET A 705 -4.33 -21.65 -0.77
C MET A 705 -4.45 -20.17 -1.15
N TYR A 706 -3.74 -19.30 -0.44
CA TYR A 706 -3.69 -17.88 -0.79
C TYR A 706 -2.95 -17.64 -2.11
N VAL A 707 -3.65 -17.03 -3.06
CA VAL A 707 -3.13 -16.51 -4.34
C VAL A 707 -2.52 -15.12 -4.11
N HIS A 708 -3.23 -14.28 -3.34
CA HIS A 708 -2.72 -13.02 -2.83
C HIS A 708 -3.01 -12.93 -1.33
N LYS A 709 -2.04 -12.45 -0.55
CA LYS A 709 -2.21 -12.21 0.88
C LYS A 709 -1.90 -10.76 1.19
N ASN A 710 -2.84 -10.07 1.84
CA ASN A 710 -2.64 -8.69 2.26
C ASN A 710 -1.93 -8.66 3.63
N ASP A 711 -0.61 -8.50 3.61
CA ASP A 711 0.19 -8.31 4.83
C ASP A 711 0.01 -6.91 5.47
N THR A 712 -0.68 -5.97 4.78
CA THR A 712 -1.08 -4.68 5.37
C THR A 712 -2.47 -4.77 5.98
N GLY A 713 -2.54 -5.19 7.25
CA GLY A 713 -3.78 -5.44 8.00
C GLY A 713 -4.72 -4.22 8.08
N GLY A 714 -5.61 -4.09 7.09
CA GLY A 714 -6.66 -3.08 7.04
C GLY A 714 -7.91 -3.51 7.79
N GLY A 715 -8.64 -2.55 8.33
CA GLY A 715 -9.91 -2.80 9.02
C GLY A 715 -11.02 -3.25 8.06
N ALA A 716 -11.94 -4.08 8.57
CA ALA A 716 -13.06 -4.67 7.82
C ALA A 716 -14.08 -3.65 7.24
N SER A 717 -13.92 -2.35 7.54
CA SER A 717 -14.72 -1.25 7.00
C SER A 717 -14.23 -0.72 5.64
N THR A 718 -13.19 -1.32 5.04
CA THR A 718 -12.61 -0.86 3.77
C THR A 718 -13.28 -1.53 2.58
N LEU A 719 -13.79 -0.76 1.60
CA LEU A 719 -14.35 -1.33 0.38
C LEU A 719 -13.26 -1.96 -0.49
N ARG A 720 -13.51 -3.18 -0.95
CA ARG A 720 -12.59 -4.03 -1.72
C ARG A 720 -13.35 -4.77 -2.82
N ARG A 721 -12.68 -5.07 -3.93
CA ARG A 721 -13.15 -5.95 -5.00
C ARG A 721 -11.97 -6.58 -5.75
N ILE A 722 -12.19 -7.69 -6.45
CA ILE A 722 -11.29 -8.19 -7.51
C ILE A 722 -12.02 -8.09 -8.84
N THR A 723 -11.36 -7.61 -9.88
CA THR A 723 -11.93 -7.53 -11.23
C THR A 723 -10.94 -8.05 -12.28
N ILE A 724 -11.43 -8.78 -13.29
CA ILE A 724 -10.66 -9.15 -14.48
C ILE A 724 -10.74 -8.04 -15.54
N GLY A 725 -9.58 -7.56 -16.01
CA GLY A 725 -9.52 -6.50 -17.03
C GLY A 725 -9.72 -7.04 -18.46
N THR A 726 -10.08 -6.14 -19.38
CA THR A 726 -10.04 -6.39 -20.84
C THR A 726 -8.61 -6.50 -21.39
N ASP A 727 -7.60 -6.33 -20.53
CA ASP A 727 -6.18 -6.65 -20.77
C ASP A 727 -5.79 -8.05 -20.26
N GLY A 728 -6.75 -8.85 -19.81
CA GLY A 728 -6.53 -10.22 -19.31
C GLY A 728 -5.86 -10.31 -17.93
N ASN A 729 -5.67 -9.20 -17.23
CA ASN A 729 -4.95 -9.17 -15.95
C ASN A 729 -5.93 -9.05 -14.78
N LEU A 730 -5.74 -9.88 -13.75
CA LEU A 730 -6.58 -9.92 -12.55
C LEU A 730 -6.03 -8.97 -11.48
N ARG A 731 -6.89 -8.09 -10.95
CA ARG A 731 -6.50 -7.04 -10.01
C ARG A 731 -7.44 -6.95 -8.80
N PRO A 732 -6.97 -7.19 -7.56
CA PRO A 732 -7.61 -6.66 -6.36
C PRO A 732 -7.46 -5.13 -6.32
N TYR A 733 -8.56 -4.46 -6.00
CA TYR A 733 -8.65 -3.04 -5.78
C TYR A 733 -9.17 -2.75 -4.37
N ARG A 734 -8.55 -1.75 -3.73
CA ARG A 734 -9.03 -1.11 -2.51
C ARG A 734 -9.55 0.28 -2.84
N TRP A 735 -10.65 0.68 -2.21
CA TRP A 735 -11.11 2.06 -2.30
C TRP A 735 -10.27 2.98 -1.41
N ASP A 736 -9.76 4.06 -1.98
CA ASP A 736 -8.98 5.11 -1.30
C ASP A 736 -9.15 6.44 -2.05
N GLU A 737 -10.34 7.04 -1.94
CA GLU A 737 -10.89 8.14 -2.78
C GLU A 737 -11.02 7.82 -4.29
N THR A 738 -10.29 6.81 -4.77
CA THR A 738 -10.33 6.18 -6.09
C THR A 738 -10.09 4.68 -5.94
N TRP A 739 -10.21 3.89 -7.01
CA TRP A 739 -9.87 2.46 -6.99
C TRP A 739 -8.36 2.25 -7.17
N VAL A 740 -7.66 1.97 -6.06
CA VAL A 740 -6.22 1.69 -6.07
C VAL A 740 -5.98 0.18 -6.19
N THR A 741 -5.22 -0.23 -7.21
CA THR A 741 -4.79 -1.63 -7.38
C THR A 741 -3.76 -2.02 -6.31
N GLU A 742 -4.00 -3.11 -5.59
CA GLU A 742 -3.08 -3.63 -4.55
C GLU A 742 -2.10 -4.68 -5.09
N TRP A 743 -2.51 -5.42 -6.13
CA TRP A 743 -1.72 -6.46 -6.79
C TRP A 743 -2.25 -6.69 -8.21
N SER A 744 -1.47 -7.41 -9.01
CA SER A 744 -1.80 -7.80 -10.39
C SER A 744 -1.18 -9.15 -10.69
N ALA A 745 -1.96 -10.07 -11.25
CA ALA A 745 -1.51 -11.43 -11.57
C ALA A 745 -0.36 -11.47 -12.59
N LEU A 746 -0.40 -10.58 -13.58
CA LEU A 746 0.67 -10.38 -14.56
C LEU A 746 1.44 -9.09 -14.24
N SER A 747 2.75 -9.19 -14.07
CA SER A 747 3.68 -8.04 -14.01
C SER A 747 4.18 -7.56 -15.37
N ASN A 748 3.97 -8.37 -16.41
CA ASN A 748 4.28 -8.07 -17.81
C ASN A 748 3.01 -8.31 -18.65
N PRO A 749 2.38 -7.26 -19.23
CA PRO A 749 1.18 -7.40 -20.05
C PRO A 749 1.33 -8.36 -21.24
N CYS A 750 2.54 -8.51 -21.80
CA CYS A 750 2.81 -9.45 -22.90
C CYS A 750 2.77 -10.93 -22.50
N MET A 751 2.49 -11.26 -21.23
CA MET A 751 2.21 -12.63 -20.81
C MET A 751 0.73 -13.03 -20.99
N ALA A 752 -0.19 -12.09 -21.24
CA ALA A 752 -1.58 -12.43 -21.54
C ALA A 752 -1.71 -13.00 -22.96
N ALA A 753 -2.22 -14.23 -23.09
CA ALA A 753 -2.49 -14.82 -24.40
C ALA A 753 -3.53 -13.98 -25.17
N GLY A 754 -3.34 -13.80 -26.48
CA GLY A 754 -4.25 -13.00 -27.33
C GLY A 754 -4.13 -11.48 -27.18
N VAL A 755 -3.26 -10.96 -26.30
CA VAL A 755 -3.13 -9.50 -26.04
C VAL A 755 -2.90 -8.67 -27.31
N CYS A 756 -2.20 -9.21 -28.29
CA CYS A 756 -1.90 -8.60 -29.59
C CYS A 756 -2.44 -9.39 -30.80
N GLY A 757 -3.43 -10.27 -30.61
CA GLY A 757 -3.98 -11.10 -31.68
C GLY A 757 -2.91 -11.97 -32.34
N ASN A 758 -2.66 -11.75 -33.63
CA ASN A 758 -1.61 -12.44 -34.39
C ASN A 758 -0.28 -11.64 -34.48
N GLY A 759 -0.22 -10.44 -33.90
CA GLY A 759 0.99 -9.61 -33.84
C GLY A 759 1.89 -9.92 -32.64
N VAL A 760 3.16 -9.48 -32.71
CA VAL A 760 4.14 -9.62 -31.63
C VAL A 760 3.91 -8.55 -30.56
N CYS A 761 3.83 -8.96 -29.30
CA CYS A 761 3.76 -8.05 -28.16
C CYS A 761 5.17 -7.63 -27.71
N THR A 762 5.40 -6.33 -27.61
CA THR A 762 6.63 -5.73 -27.06
C THR A 762 6.30 -4.86 -25.85
N LEU A 763 7.26 -4.66 -24.93
CA LEU A 763 7.11 -3.72 -23.82
C LEU A 763 7.63 -2.34 -24.21
N ASP A 764 6.92 -1.28 -23.79
CA ASP A 764 7.40 0.09 -23.98
C ASP A 764 8.62 0.42 -23.09
N GLY A 765 9.19 1.62 -23.28
CA GLY A 765 10.36 2.09 -22.51
C GLY A 765 10.14 2.23 -21.00
N SER A 766 8.89 2.27 -20.53
CA SER A 766 8.53 2.26 -19.10
C SER A 766 8.35 0.85 -18.53
N LYS A 767 8.17 -0.15 -19.42
CA LYS A 767 7.89 -1.57 -19.14
C LYS A 767 6.53 -1.84 -18.47
N THR A 768 5.65 -0.85 -18.35
CA THR A 768 4.29 -1.06 -17.79
C THR A 768 3.21 -1.25 -18.85
N ASN A 769 3.45 -0.85 -20.10
CA ASN A 769 2.50 -1.01 -21.21
C ASN A 769 3.04 -1.97 -22.28
N SER A 770 2.13 -2.68 -22.93
CA SER A 770 2.39 -3.42 -24.16
C SER A 770 2.18 -2.55 -25.40
N SER A 771 2.97 -2.82 -26.44
CA SER A 771 2.80 -2.31 -27.81
C SER A 771 2.77 -3.50 -28.77
N CYS A 772 1.74 -3.55 -29.60
CA CYS A 772 1.55 -4.61 -30.59
C CYS A 772 2.19 -4.21 -31.92
N THR A 773 3.04 -5.08 -32.46
CA THR A 773 3.78 -4.86 -33.71
C THR A 773 3.60 -6.04 -34.66
N CYS A 774 3.24 -5.77 -35.91
CA CYS A 774 3.17 -6.79 -36.94
C CYS A 774 4.55 -7.33 -37.32
N LEU A 775 4.61 -8.59 -37.75
CA LEU A 775 5.82 -9.22 -38.27
C LEU A 775 6.23 -8.60 -39.61
N GLN A 776 7.53 -8.59 -39.94
CA GLN A 776 8.02 -8.14 -41.24
C GLN A 776 7.30 -8.89 -42.38
N GLY A 777 6.76 -8.13 -43.35
CA GLY A 777 5.92 -8.63 -44.44
C GLY A 777 4.40 -8.48 -44.20
N THR A 778 3.98 -8.19 -42.96
CA THR A 778 2.56 -8.02 -42.59
C THR A 778 2.26 -6.60 -42.09
N THR A 779 1.03 -6.13 -42.32
CA THR A 779 0.55 -4.78 -41.97
C THR A 779 -0.82 -4.83 -41.31
N SER A 780 -1.07 -3.98 -40.31
CA SER A 780 -2.40 -3.76 -39.77
C SER A 780 -3.22 -2.80 -40.65
N VAL A 781 -4.56 -2.85 -40.55
CA VAL A 781 -5.46 -1.99 -41.35
C VAL A 781 -5.53 -0.57 -40.78
N SER A 782 -5.48 -0.42 -39.46
CA SER A 782 -5.39 0.86 -38.75
C SER A 782 -4.36 0.83 -37.61
N SER A 783 -4.12 2.00 -36.98
CA SER A 783 -3.20 2.12 -35.85
C SER A 783 -3.87 1.68 -34.54
N GLY A 784 -3.58 0.45 -34.11
CA GLY A 784 -4.14 -0.14 -32.89
C GLY A 784 -4.88 -1.46 -33.13
N ASP A 785 -5.12 -1.84 -34.39
CA ASP A 785 -5.62 -3.17 -34.71
C ASP A 785 -4.66 -4.27 -34.27
N LYS A 786 -5.23 -5.37 -33.78
CA LYS A 786 -4.52 -6.57 -33.34
C LYS A 786 -4.44 -7.65 -34.43
N GLU A 787 -4.83 -7.29 -35.65
CA GLU A 787 -4.86 -8.16 -36.83
C GLU A 787 -3.88 -7.63 -37.88
N CYS A 788 -2.88 -8.46 -38.18
CA CYS A 788 -1.83 -8.23 -39.15
C CYS A 788 -2.07 -9.08 -40.41
N PHE A 789 -2.13 -8.44 -41.57
CA PHE A 789 -2.45 -9.08 -42.84
C PHE A 789 -1.20 -9.17 -43.74
N SER A 790 -1.05 -10.27 -44.48
CA SER A 790 0.04 -10.41 -45.46
C SER A 790 -0.20 -9.52 -46.68
N THR A 791 0.88 -8.94 -47.20
CA THR A 791 0.87 -8.06 -48.38
C THR A 791 1.38 -8.73 -49.66
N THR A 792 1.70 -10.04 -49.62
CA THR A 792 2.35 -10.76 -50.72
C THR A 792 1.65 -12.06 -51.13
N SER A 793 1.80 -12.44 -52.40
CA SER A 793 1.21 -13.63 -53.01
C SER A 793 1.86 -14.95 -52.53
N PRO A 794 1.12 -16.07 -52.49
CA PRO A 794 1.63 -17.33 -51.94
C PRO A 794 2.80 -17.92 -52.74
N VAL A 795 3.77 -18.47 -52.02
CA VAL A 795 4.94 -19.18 -52.57
C VAL A 795 4.48 -20.52 -53.17
N LYS A 796 4.95 -20.85 -54.37
CA LYS A 796 4.75 -22.18 -54.98
C LYS A 796 5.87 -23.13 -54.54
N CYS A 797 5.51 -24.28 -53.99
CA CYS A 797 6.47 -25.35 -53.72
C CYS A 797 7.03 -25.90 -55.05
N GLY A 798 8.35 -26.10 -55.13
CA GLY A 798 9.00 -26.64 -56.33
C GLY A 798 8.74 -28.15 -56.50
N GLU A 799 9.00 -28.69 -57.70
CA GLU A 799 8.75 -30.11 -58.03
C GLU A 799 9.49 -31.09 -57.10
N ASN A 800 10.64 -30.68 -56.55
CA ASN A 800 11.42 -31.44 -55.55
C ASN A 800 10.91 -31.31 -54.09
N ARG A 801 9.72 -30.72 -53.85
CA ARG A 801 9.13 -30.46 -52.51
C ARG A 801 9.94 -29.57 -51.56
N SER A 802 10.96 -28.89 -52.05
CA SER A 802 11.80 -27.96 -51.27
C SER A 802 11.24 -26.54 -51.28
N ILE A 803 11.02 -25.94 -50.11
CA ILE A 803 10.65 -24.52 -49.99
C ILE A 803 11.88 -23.64 -50.23
N GLY A 804 11.88 -22.83 -51.29
CA GLY A 804 12.96 -21.90 -51.66
C GLY A 804 12.97 -20.59 -50.84
N VAL A 805 12.76 -20.66 -49.53
CA VAL A 805 12.57 -19.49 -48.64
C VAL A 805 13.45 -19.66 -47.39
N ARG A 806 13.85 -18.54 -46.77
CA ARG A 806 14.67 -18.52 -45.55
C ARG A 806 13.80 -18.24 -44.32
N MET A 807 13.94 -19.05 -43.28
CA MET A 807 13.30 -18.85 -41.97
C MET A 807 14.08 -17.87 -41.07
N GLU A 808 13.43 -17.32 -40.04
CA GLU A 808 14.03 -16.50 -39.00
C GLU A 808 13.73 -17.05 -37.60
N THR A 809 14.73 -16.98 -36.73
CA THR A 809 14.56 -17.21 -35.29
C THR A 809 14.05 -15.93 -34.62
N VAL A 810 12.73 -15.77 -34.52
CA VAL A 810 12.13 -14.81 -33.58
C VAL A 810 12.40 -15.33 -32.17
N ALA A 811 13.43 -14.77 -31.51
CA ALA A 811 13.91 -15.28 -30.23
C ALA A 811 13.09 -14.73 -29.04
N GLN A 812 13.01 -15.53 -27.96
CA GLN A 812 12.43 -15.15 -26.66
C GLN A 812 10.91 -14.86 -26.66
N THR A 813 10.15 -15.35 -27.65
CA THR A 813 8.69 -15.23 -27.72
C THR A 813 7.97 -16.50 -27.29
N ASN A 814 7.02 -16.39 -26.36
CA ASN A 814 6.03 -17.44 -26.09
C ASN A 814 4.92 -17.35 -27.14
N TYR A 815 4.70 -18.42 -27.91
CA TYR A 815 3.66 -18.47 -28.94
C TYR A 815 2.62 -19.55 -28.62
N TYR A 816 1.35 -19.17 -28.58
CA TYR A 816 0.22 -20.06 -28.32
C TYR A 816 -0.45 -20.42 -29.65
N PHE A 817 -0.63 -21.72 -29.91
CA PHE A 817 -1.21 -22.23 -31.16
C PHE A 817 -2.16 -23.40 -30.89
N SER A 818 -3.16 -23.57 -31.76
CA SER A 818 -4.10 -24.69 -31.68
C SER A 818 -3.45 -26.00 -32.15
N GLY A 819 -3.88 -27.13 -31.59
CA GLY A 819 -3.59 -28.44 -32.15
C GLY A 819 -4.08 -28.57 -33.60
N ALA A 820 -5.14 -27.85 -33.99
CA ALA A 820 -5.62 -27.80 -35.37
C ALA A 820 -4.64 -27.13 -36.34
N SER A 821 -3.75 -26.26 -35.86
CA SER A 821 -2.68 -25.60 -36.63
C SER A 821 -1.41 -26.42 -36.73
N THR A 822 -1.28 -27.51 -35.98
CA THR A 822 -0.12 -28.41 -36.03
C THR A 822 -0.12 -29.26 -37.30
N ILE A 823 1.05 -29.41 -37.90
CA ILE A 823 1.36 -30.46 -38.88
C ILE A 823 1.99 -31.64 -38.16
N LYS A 824 3.08 -31.40 -37.41
CA LYS A 824 3.87 -32.48 -36.79
C LYS A 824 4.63 -32.03 -35.54
N ASN A 825 4.89 -32.97 -34.65
CA ASN A 825 5.80 -32.84 -33.50
C ASN A 825 7.03 -33.73 -33.72
N HIS A 826 8.22 -33.18 -33.51
CA HIS A 826 9.52 -33.81 -33.69
C HIS A 826 10.26 -33.85 -32.35
N SER A 827 10.67 -35.05 -31.93
CA SER A 827 11.43 -35.31 -30.70
C SER A 827 12.93 -35.46 -30.98
N ASN A 828 13.75 -35.36 -29.92
CA ASN A 828 15.22 -35.50 -29.95
C ASN A 828 15.94 -34.50 -30.89
N VAL A 829 15.33 -33.35 -31.17
CA VAL A 829 15.89 -32.29 -32.00
C VAL A 829 16.92 -31.49 -31.18
N ALA A 830 18.20 -31.60 -31.52
CA ALA A 830 19.28 -31.04 -30.70
C ALA A 830 19.51 -29.52 -30.90
N GLU A 831 19.10 -29.00 -32.05
CA GLU A 831 19.30 -27.60 -32.44
C GLU A 831 18.06 -27.01 -33.13
N ALA A 832 17.81 -25.72 -32.95
CA ALA A 832 16.71 -25.02 -33.61
C ALA A 832 16.80 -25.00 -35.15
N SER A 833 18.03 -25.13 -35.69
CA SER A 833 18.33 -25.30 -37.12
C SER A 833 17.54 -26.46 -37.73
N GLN A 834 17.67 -27.65 -37.13
CA GLN A 834 16.98 -28.87 -37.54
C GLN A 834 15.45 -28.73 -37.52
N CYS A 835 14.91 -27.94 -36.57
CA CYS A 835 13.47 -27.66 -36.50
C CYS A 835 12.98 -26.78 -37.66
N SER A 836 13.79 -25.82 -38.10
CA SER A 836 13.55 -25.04 -39.32
C SER A 836 13.62 -25.92 -40.57
N ASP A 837 14.60 -26.82 -40.65
CA ASP A 837 14.79 -27.69 -41.82
C ASP A 837 13.58 -28.61 -42.06
N TYR A 838 12.99 -29.17 -41.00
CA TYR A 838 11.75 -29.96 -41.12
C TYR A 838 10.60 -29.15 -41.74
N CYS A 839 10.45 -27.87 -41.38
CA CYS A 839 9.44 -27.00 -41.97
C CYS A 839 9.71 -26.73 -43.46
N LEU A 840 10.98 -26.50 -43.84
CA LEU A 840 11.36 -26.26 -45.24
C LEU A 840 11.18 -27.47 -46.18
N THR A 841 11.02 -28.67 -45.62
CA THR A 841 10.69 -29.92 -46.35
C THR A 841 9.19 -30.22 -46.48
N ASP A 842 8.32 -29.41 -45.87
CA ASP A 842 6.87 -29.61 -45.88
C ASP A 842 6.15 -28.40 -46.49
N CYS A 843 5.57 -28.59 -47.67
CA CYS A 843 4.91 -27.52 -48.44
C CYS A 843 3.70 -26.89 -47.73
N GLU A 844 3.15 -27.49 -46.65
CA GLU A 844 2.09 -26.88 -45.83
C GLU A 844 2.64 -26.04 -44.67
N CYS A 845 3.94 -26.11 -44.35
CA CYS A 845 4.51 -25.45 -43.19
C CYS A 845 4.77 -23.96 -43.41
N VAL A 846 4.26 -23.13 -42.50
CA VAL A 846 4.44 -21.66 -42.49
C VAL A 846 5.31 -21.17 -41.32
N ALA A 847 5.43 -21.97 -40.25
CA ALA A 847 6.20 -21.64 -39.05
C ALA A 847 6.65 -22.90 -38.29
N ALA A 848 7.74 -22.79 -37.53
CA ALA A 848 8.26 -23.83 -36.65
C ALA A 848 8.51 -23.28 -35.25
N VAL A 849 8.13 -24.03 -34.21
CA VAL A 849 8.29 -23.65 -32.80
C VAL A 849 9.24 -24.64 -32.12
N TYR A 850 10.41 -24.15 -31.71
CA TYR A 850 11.44 -24.92 -31.00
C TYR A 850 11.58 -24.40 -29.56
N GLY A 851 11.69 -25.30 -28.58
CA GLY A 851 11.82 -24.91 -27.18
C GLY A 851 12.33 -26.02 -26.26
N LEU A 852 12.41 -25.70 -24.97
CA LEU A 852 12.88 -26.58 -23.89
C LEU A 852 11.81 -26.68 -22.80
N GLU A 853 11.54 -27.90 -22.35
CA GLU A 853 10.61 -28.20 -21.25
C GLU A 853 11.22 -29.35 -20.40
N GLU A 854 11.44 -29.12 -19.11
CA GLU A 854 12.14 -30.07 -18.21
C GLU A 854 13.46 -30.63 -18.79
N ASP A 855 14.31 -29.75 -19.34
CA ASP A 855 15.56 -30.08 -20.05
C ASP A 855 15.41 -31.00 -21.29
N LYS A 856 14.18 -31.21 -21.78
CA LYS A 856 13.87 -31.92 -23.05
C LYS A 856 13.57 -30.89 -24.14
N THR A 857 14.08 -31.13 -25.34
CA THR A 857 13.79 -30.31 -26.53
C THR A 857 12.48 -30.73 -27.20
N TYR A 858 11.65 -29.77 -27.58
CA TYR A 858 10.49 -29.98 -28.45
C TYR A 858 10.59 -29.17 -29.74
N CYS A 859 9.96 -29.67 -30.81
CA CYS A 859 9.88 -29.00 -32.11
C CYS A 859 8.52 -29.27 -32.76
N TRP A 860 7.76 -28.23 -33.08
CA TRP A 860 6.46 -28.32 -33.75
C TRP A 860 6.48 -27.58 -35.09
N THR A 861 6.00 -28.22 -36.16
CA THR A 861 5.74 -27.56 -37.45
C THR A 861 4.27 -27.19 -37.58
N LEU A 862 3.99 -25.98 -38.06
CA LEU A 862 2.65 -25.38 -38.09
C LEU A 862 2.25 -24.96 -39.51
N LYS A 863 0.99 -25.18 -39.89
CA LYS A 863 0.41 -24.75 -41.18
C LYS A 863 -0.29 -23.39 -41.16
N SER A 864 -0.51 -22.85 -39.96
CA SER A 864 -1.09 -21.52 -39.76
C SER A 864 -0.56 -20.89 -38.48
N LEU A 865 -0.31 -19.58 -38.52
CA LEU A 865 -0.27 -18.76 -37.32
C LEU A 865 -1.72 -18.38 -36.98
N ALA A 866 -2.11 -18.45 -35.71
CA ALA A 866 -3.48 -18.16 -35.29
C ALA A 866 -3.85 -16.71 -35.67
N GLY A 867 -4.82 -16.56 -36.58
CA GLY A 867 -5.31 -15.27 -37.09
C GLY A 867 -4.85 -14.88 -38.50
N SER A 868 -3.85 -15.52 -39.12
CA SER A 868 -3.53 -15.25 -40.54
C SER A 868 -2.75 -16.36 -41.27
N ASN A 869 -2.96 -16.42 -42.59
CA ASN A 869 -2.17 -17.23 -43.51
C ASN A 869 -0.87 -16.49 -43.87
N GLY A 870 0.32 -17.04 -43.57
CA GLY A 870 1.60 -16.55 -44.09
C GLY A 870 2.81 -16.61 -43.14
N SER A 871 4.01 -16.36 -43.71
CA SER A 871 5.35 -16.47 -43.07
C SER A 871 6.10 -15.11 -43.00
N ILE A 872 7.35 -15.10 -42.50
CA ILE A 872 8.22 -13.92 -42.17
C ILE A 872 9.24 -13.60 -43.34
N PRO A 873 10.46 -12.96 -43.26
CA PRO A 873 11.35 -12.52 -42.13
C PRO A 873 12.26 -11.24 -42.26
N LEU A 874 13.04 -10.98 -41.19
CA LEU A 874 14.48 -10.56 -41.06
C LEU A 874 14.99 -9.08 -41.04
N ALA A 875 15.62 -8.76 -39.89
CA ALA A 875 16.94 -8.09 -39.66
C ALA A 875 17.14 -6.54 -39.50
N GLY A 876 17.54 -6.13 -38.27
CA GLY A 876 18.89 -5.53 -37.98
C GLY A 876 19.11 -4.00 -37.76
N GLY A 877 19.84 -3.60 -36.67
CA GLY A 877 20.45 -2.26 -36.50
C GLY A 877 20.81 -1.82 -35.05
N ARG A 878 21.91 -1.05 -34.81
CA ARG A 878 22.39 -0.62 -33.44
C ARG A 878 23.51 0.47 -33.44
N SER A 879 23.52 1.46 -32.50
CA SER A 879 24.71 2.29 -32.08
C SER A 879 24.42 3.23 -30.87
N SER A 880 25.39 4.05 -30.41
CA SER A 880 25.50 4.59 -29.01
C SER A 880 26.22 5.95 -28.78
N GLU A 881 26.27 6.41 -27.50
CA GLU A 881 27.33 7.21 -26.80
C GLU A 881 27.27 8.75 -26.52
N GLU A 882 28.17 9.16 -25.59
CA GLU A 882 28.24 10.26 -24.58
C GLU A 882 28.53 11.73 -25.10
N SER A 883 28.93 12.81 -24.34
CA SER A 883 29.44 13.02 -22.96
C SER A 883 29.37 14.49 -22.39
N SER A 884 29.53 14.63 -21.06
CA SER A 884 30.30 15.64 -20.25
C SER A 884 30.26 17.19 -20.50
N SER A 885 30.09 18.00 -19.41
CA SER A 885 31.06 19.08 -18.99
C SER A 885 30.69 19.91 -17.72
N LYS A 886 31.57 19.83 -16.69
CA LYS A 886 32.03 20.86 -15.70
C LYS A 886 31.09 21.93 -15.08
N SER A 887 30.88 21.84 -13.76
CA SER A 887 30.87 23.02 -12.84
C SER A 887 31.26 22.62 -11.40
N ALA A 888 32.32 23.21 -10.83
CA ALA A 888 33.00 22.59 -9.66
C ALA A 888 33.12 23.44 -8.37
N GLN A 889 33.10 24.77 -8.43
CA GLN A 889 33.56 25.60 -7.28
C GLN A 889 32.53 25.86 -6.17
N ILE A 890 31.23 25.65 -6.42
CA ILE A 890 30.19 25.69 -5.35
C ILE A 890 29.89 24.27 -4.82
N VAL A 891 30.34 23.24 -5.55
CA VAL A 891 30.08 21.83 -5.23
C VAL A 891 30.82 21.42 -3.95
N LEU A 892 32.05 21.87 -3.71
CA LEU A 892 32.89 21.32 -2.63
C LEU A 892 32.30 21.50 -1.22
N PRO A 893 31.81 22.68 -0.76
CA PRO A 893 31.20 22.80 0.57
C PRO A 893 29.85 22.07 0.67
N LEU A 894 29.05 22.09 -0.40
CA LEU A 894 27.76 21.41 -0.43
C LEU A 894 27.95 19.90 -0.35
N VAL A 895 28.90 19.35 -1.12
CA VAL A 895 29.31 17.94 -1.07
C VAL A 895 29.98 17.60 0.25
N LEU A 896 30.82 18.44 0.85
CA LEU A 896 31.39 18.14 2.17
C LEU A 896 30.32 18.10 3.26
N CYS A 897 29.31 18.97 3.23
CA CYS A 897 28.19 18.92 4.18
C CYS A 897 27.25 17.74 3.93
N THR A 898 26.89 17.45 2.67
CA THR A 898 26.03 16.28 2.36
C THR A 898 26.78 14.96 2.50
N SER A 899 28.07 14.90 2.19
CA SER A 899 28.92 13.73 2.45
C SER A 899 29.20 13.56 3.93
N ALA A 900 29.35 14.62 4.72
CA ALA A 900 29.40 14.50 6.18
C ALA A 900 28.07 13.96 6.73
N LEU A 901 26.92 14.45 6.25
CA LEU A 901 25.61 13.93 6.65
C LEU A 901 25.42 12.47 6.20
N VAL A 902 25.72 12.13 4.96
CA VAL A 902 25.62 10.77 4.41
C VAL A 902 26.63 9.83 5.04
N PHE A 903 27.86 10.26 5.32
CA PHE A 903 28.86 9.44 6.01
C PHE A 903 28.51 9.27 7.48
N LEU A 904 27.96 10.28 8.15
CA LEU A 904 27.47 10.16 9.53
C LEU A 904 26.22 9.27 9.62
N LEU A 905 25.27 9.38 8.69
CA LEU A 905 24.13 8.46 8.55
C LEU A 905 24.57 7.05 8.17
N SER A 906 25.56 6.88 7.29
CA SER A 906 26.12 5.59 6.91
C SER A 906 26.95 4.98 8.04
N PHE A 907 27.65 5.79 8.83
CA PHE A 907 28.37 5.36 10.02
C PHE A 907 27.40 5.00 11.14
N LEU A 908 26.32 5.75 11.35
CA LEU A 908 25.24 5.37 12.26
C LEU A 908 24.53 4.11 11.79
N LEU A 909 24.23 3.96 10.50
CA LEU A 909 23.65 2.74 9.91
C LEU A 909 24.61 1.55 10.10
N CYS A 910 25.90 1.70 9.80
CA CYS A 910 26.91 0.66 9.99
C CYS A 910 27.11 0.34 11.48
N TYR A 911 27.14 1.35 12.36
CA TYR A 911 27.22 1.19 13.80
C TYR A 911 25.96 0.54 14.37
N ILE A 912 24.78 0.81 13.83
CA ILE A 912 23.51 0.22 14.26
C ILE A 912 23.29 -1.16 13.65
N MET A 913 23.76 -1.44 12.43
CA MET A 913 23.85 -2.79 11.90
C MET A 913 24.86 -3.61 12.73
N ARG A 914 26.03 -3.05 13.05
CA ARG A 914 27.05 -3.69 13.89
C ARG A 914 26.58 -3.83 15.34
N ARG A 915 25.84 -2.88 15.91
CA ARG A 915 25.26 -2.95 17.26
C ARG A 915 24.06 -3.87 17.31
N ARG A 916 23.13 -3.86 16.33
CA ARG A 916 22.04 -4.86 16.24
C ARG A 916 22.59 -6.26 15.98
N ARG A 917 23.70 -6.41 15.24
CA ARG A 917 24.41 -7.68 15.02
C ARG A 917 25.15 -8.14 16.28
N MET A 918 25.88 -7.26 16.97
CA MET A 918 26.55 -7.55 18.26
C MET A 918 25.58 -7.67 19.44
N VAL A 919 24.37 -7.10 19.39
CA VAL A 919 23.31 -7.33 20.39
C VAL A 919 22.57 -8.64 20.09
N ARG A 920 22.32 -9.00 18.83
CA ARG A 920 21.86 -10.35 18.46
C ARG A 920 22.89 -11.41 18.87
N GLN A 921 24.15 -11.27 18.44
CA GLN A 921 25.25 -12.17 18.80
C GLN A 921 25.54 -12.15 20.31
N GLY A 922 25.44 -10.97 20.95
CA GLY A 922 25.56 -10.80 22.39
C GLY A 922 24.51 -11.61 23.15
N VAL A 923 23.22 -11.35 22.89
CA VAL A 923 22.09 -12.08 23.50
C VAL A 923 22.13 -13.59 23.21
N ILE A 924 22.54 -14.01 22.01
CA ILE A 924 22.77 -15.42 21.67
C ILE A 924 23.95 -16.00 22.48
N SER A 925 25.08 -15.32 22.58
CA SER A 925 26.25 -15.81 23.34
C SER A 925 26.05 -15.78 24.86
N SER A 926 25.29 -14.81 25.40
CA SER A 926 25.05 -14.65 26.84
C SER A 926 23.92 -15.54 27.36
N SER A 927 23.12 -16.14 26.48
CA SER A 927 22.12 -17.16 26.85
C SER A 927 22.69 -18.59 26.85
N LEU A 928 23.85 -18.82 26.22
CA LEU A 928 24.52 -20.13 26.09
C LEU A 928 25.42 -20.47 27.30
N ARG A 929 24.97 -20.20 28.53
CA ARG A 929 25.61 -20.68 29.78
C ARG A 929 24.63 -21.28 30.81
N LEU A 930 23.48 -21.78 30.34
CA LEU A 930 22.66 -22.68 31.15
C LEU A 930 23.00 -24.15 30.82
N PRO A 931 23.08 -25.06 31.81
CA PRO A 931 23.13 -26.49 31.56
C PRO A 931 21.92 -26.93 30.71
N GLY A 932 22.16 -27.76 29.68
CA GLY A 932 21.11 -28.25 28.79
C GLY A 932 20.78 -27.39 27.56
N ALA A 933 21.50 -26.29 27.31
CA ALA A 933 21.38 -25.58 26.03
C ALA A 933 22.19 -26.29 24.90
N PRO A 934 21.69 -26.36 23.65
CA PRO A 934 22.40 -27.00 22.55
C PRO A 934 23.73 -26.31 22.20
N ILE A 935 24.79 -27.09 22.00
CA ILE A 935 26.14 -26.61 21.71
C ILE A 935 26.25 -26.14 20.25
N TYR A 936 26.88 -24.98 20.01
CA TYR A 936 27.25 -24.58 18.65
C TYR A 936 28.53 -25.29 18.20
N PHE A 937 28.46 -25.99 17.07
CA PHE A 937 29.60 -26.70 16.47
C PHE A 937 30.00 -26.05 15.14
N ASN A 938 31.30 -25.79 14.96
CA ASN A 938 31.86 -25.42 13.65
C ASN A 938 31.80 -26.62 12.69
N TYR A 939 31.62 -26.37 11.40
CA TYR A 939 31.43 -27.40 10.37
C TYR A 939 32.57 -28.43 10.36
N HIS A 940 33.82 -27.97 10.39
CA HIS A 940 35.01 -28.83 10.41
C HIS A 940 35.03 -29.82 11.60
N VAL A 941 34.45 -29.46 12.75
CA VAL A 941 34.38 -30.34 13.92
C VAL A 941 33.43 -31.51 13.65
N LEU A 942 32.25 -31.24 13.06
CA LEU A 942 31.30 -32.28 12.69
C LEU A 942 31.77 -33.12 11.50
N GLN A 943 32.45 -32.50 10.52
CA GLN A 943 33.11 -33.19 9.42
C GLN A 943 34.18 -34.17 9.94
N SER A 944 34.97 -33.76 10.94
CA SER A 944 35.94 -34.64 11.61
C SER A 944 35.23 -35.76 12.37
N ALA A 945 34.24 -35.43 13.21
CA ALA A 945 33.53 -36.38 14.07
C ALA A 945 32.74 -37.45 13.29
N THR A 946 32.29 -37.14 12.06
CA THR A 946 31.56 -38.07 11.17
C THR A 946 32.47 -38.80 10.18
N SER A 947 33.80 -38.66 10.30
CA SER A 947 34.79 -39.17 9.33
C SER A 947 34.43 -38.77 7.89
N ASN A 948 34.31 -37.45 7.67
CA ASN A 948 33.86 -36.81 6.44
C ASN A 948 32.49 -37.31 5.94
N PHE A 949 31.51 -37.44 6.84
CA PHE A 949 30.14 -37.90 6.53
C PHE A 949 30.08 -39.28 5.85
N SER A 950 31.01 -40.19 6.17
CA SER A 950 31.12 -41.50 5.50
C SER A 950 30.08 -42.53 5.93
N ARG A 951 29.66 -42.53 7.22
CA ARG A 951 28.70 -43.51 7.75
C ARG A 951 27.27 -42.96 7.82
N LEU A 952 26.58 -43.01 6.68
CA LEU A 952 25.14 -42.77 6.58
C LEU A 952 24.35 -43.80 7.44
N ILE A 953 23.33 -43.33 8.17
CA ILE A 953 22.43 -44.16 9.01
C ILE A 953 20.94 -43.94 8.72
N GLY A 954 20.59 -42.92 7.94
CA GLY A 954 19.22 -42.70 7.47
C GLY A 954 19.14 -41.54 6.46
N THR A 955 18.12 -41.57 5.62
CA THR A 955 17.81 -40.54 4.61
C THR A 955 16.31 -40.27 4.63
N GLY A 956 15.91 -39.00 4.67
CA GLY A 956 14.50 -38.60 4.66
C GLY A 956 14.28 -37.29 3.89
N GLY A 957 13.02 -36.84 3.83
CA GLY A 957 12.65 -35.63 3.07
C GLY A 957 13.37 -34.35 3.49
N PHE A 958 13.90 -34.31 4.73
CA PHE A 958 14.64 -33.17 5.28
C PHE A 958 16.17 -33.29 5.13
N GLY A 959 16.70 -34.42 4.67
CA GLY A 959 18.15 -34.62 4.44
C GLY A 959 18.69 -35.97 4.92
N SER A 960 20.01 -36.01 5.10
CA SER A 960 20.77 -37.24 5.36
C SER A 960 21.38 -37.23 6.76
N VAL A 961 21.28 -38.36 7.47
CA VAL A 961 21.73 -38.51 8.87
C VAL A 961 22.94 -39.44 8.91
N TYR A 962 24.01 -38.97 9.54
CA TYR A 962 25.31 -39.65 9.59
C TYR A 962 25.69 -39.97 11.04
N LYS A 963 26.30 -41.14 11.30
CA LYS A 963 26.88 -41.45 12.62
C LYS A 963 28.21 -40.73 12.78
N GLY A 964 28.45 -40.18 13.97
CA GLY A 964 29.75 -39.64 14.37
C GLY A 964 30.11 -39.96 15.82
N THR A 965 31.32 -39.58 16.19
CA THR A 965 31.86 -39.69 17.56
C THR A 965 32.59 -38.39 17.90
N LEU A 966 32.24 -37.77 19.02
CA LEU A 966 32.92 -36.57 19.53
C LEU A 966 34.26 -36.93 20.21
N ARG A 967 35.09 -35.91 20.50
CA ARG A 967 36.45 -36.09 21.04
C ARG A 967 36.51 -36.69 22.45
N ASP A 968 35.40 -36.64 23.16
CA ASP A 968 35.15 -37.23 24.49
C ASP A 968 34.69 -38.70 24.41
N GLY A 969 34.46 -39.23 23.21
CA GLY A 969 33.89 -40.55 22.97
C GLY A 969 32.37 -40.58 22.80
N THR A 970 31.67 -39.45 22.96
CA THR A 970 30.20 -39.38 22.87
C THR A 970 29.73 -39.72 21.45
N LEU A 971 28.86 -40.72 21.32
CA LEU A 971 28.26 -41.12 20.04
C LEU A 971 27.12 -40.16 19.66
N ILE A 972 27.16 -39.66 18.42
CA ILE A 972 26.22 -38.67 17.90
C ILE A 972 25.58 -39.10 16.57
N ALA A 973 24.37 -38.61 16.31
CA ALA A 973 23.72 -38.61 15.01
C ALA A 973 23.70 -37.18 14.45
N VAL A 974 24.27 -36.98 13.26
CA VAL A 974 24.39 -35.67 12.60
C VAL A 974 23.47 -35.62 11.38
N LYS A 975 22.35 -34.91 11.51
CA LYS A 975 21.37 -34.63 10.44
C LYS A 975 21.85 -33.43 9.63
N LYS A 976 22.21 -33.64 8.36
CA LYS A 976 22.70 -32.64 7.41
C LYS A 976 21.61 -32.35 6.39
N LEU A 977 21.22 -31.08 6.26
CA LEU A 977 20.15 -30.66 5.35
C LEU A 977 20.75 -30.39 3.96
N GLU A 978 20.30 -31.12 2.93
CA GLU A 978 21.03 -31.22 1.64
C GLU A 978 20.36 -30.52 0.45
N ARG A 979 19.20 -29.85 0.63
CA ARG A 979 18.54 -29.04 -0.41
C ARG A 979 18.05 -27.69 0.12
N MET A 980 18.64 -26.59 -0.37
CA MET A 980 18.23 -25.20 -0.07
C MET A 980 17.00 -24.77 -0.88
N LEU A 981 15.86 -25.45 -0.67
CA LEU A 981 14.55 -24.89 -0.98
C LEU A 981 14.15 -23.88 0.13
N PRO A 982 13.22 -22.93 -0.10
CA PRO A 982 12.77 -21.92 0.88
C PRO A 982 12.11 -22.44 2.19
N HIS A 983 12.19 -23.75 2.43
CA HIS A 983 11.59 -24.48 3.55
C HIS A 983 12.63 -25.04 4.54
N GLY A 984 13.77 -25.55 4.04
CA GLY A 984 14.77 -26.23 4.89
C GLY A 984 15.38 -25.33 5.97
N GLU A 985 15.55 -24.03 5.71
CA GLU A 985 16.00 -23.09 6.74
C GLU A 985 14.92 -22.80 7.80
N LYS A 986 13.63 -22.86 7.45
CA LYS A 986 12.53 -22.73 8.41
C LYS A 986 12.45 -23.96 9.31
N GLU A 987 12.55 -25.16 8.73
CA GLU A 987 12.59 -26.43 9.45
C GLU A 987 13.80 -26.49 10.41
N PHE A 988 15.00 -26.07 9.97
CA PHE A 988 16.17 -25.92 10.84
C PHE A 988 15.92 -24.98 12.02
N ILE A 989 15.38 -23.79 11.78
CA ILE A 989 15.11 -22.81 12.84
C ILE A 989 14.04 -23.33 13.81
N THR A 990 12.96 -23.93 13.30
CA THR A 990 11.90 -24.56 14.10
C THR A 990 12.47 -25.64 15.01
N GLU A 991 13.32 -26.53 14.49
CA GLU A 991 13.87 -27.63 15.26
C GLU A 991 14.82 -27.12 16.36
N VAL A 992 15.76 -26.22 16.06
CA VAL A 992 16.66 -25.61 17.07
C VAL A 992 15.87 -24.85 18.15
N THR A 993 14.76 -24.19 17.81
CA THR A 993 13.99 -23.36 18.75
C THR A 993 12.93 -24.11 19.56
N THR A 994 12.50 -25.30 19.12
CA THR A 994 11.62 -26.18 19.90
C THR A 994 12.44 -27.10 20.80
N ILE A 995 13.03 -28.15 20.21
CA ILE A 995 13.67 -29.25 20.94
C ILE A 995 14.88 -28.77 21.75
N GLY A 996 15.56 -27.71 21.31
CA GLY A 996 16.67 -27.08 22.03
C GLY A 996 16.31 -26.43 23.37
N SER A 997 15.04 -26.49 23.78
CA SER A 997 14.55 -26.05 25.10
C SER A 997 13.86 -27.15 25.90
N MET A 998 13.88 -28.40 25.41
CA MET A 998 13.05 -29.51 25.89
C MET A 998 13.92 -30.69 26.33
N HIS A 999 13.66 -31.21 27.54
CA HIS A 999 14.42 -32.32 28.13
C HIS A 999 13.47 -33.29 28.83
N HIS A 1000 13.36 -34.51 28.30
CA HIS A 1000 12.50 -35.57 28.83
C HIS A 1000 13.04 -36.94 28.41
N MET A 1001 12.88 -37.97 29.25
CA MET A 1001 13.47 -39.30 28.98
C MET A 1001 13.00 -39.93 27.66
N ASN A 1002 11.80 -39.57 27.20
CA ASN A 1002 11.19 -40.07 25.97
C ASN A 1002 11.25 -39.08 24.79
N LEU A 1003 12.21 -38.16 24.78
CA LEU A 1003 12.51 -37.26 23.66
C LEU A 1003 13.99 -37.34 23.31
N VAL A 1004 14.33 -37.33 22.01
CA VAL A 1004 15.73 -37.41 21.56
C VAL A 1004 16.43 -36.08 21.82
N GLY A 1005 17.48 -36.08 22.63
CA GLY A 1005 18.23 -34.88 22.99
C GLY A 1005 19.01 -34.29 21.81
N LEU A 1006 18.79 -33.00 21.51
CA LEU A 1006 19.61 -32.22 20.59
C LEU A 1006 20.86 -31.70 21.32
N CYS A 1007 21.97 -32.43 21.18
CA CYS A 1007 23.28 -32.05 21.72
C CYS A 1007 23.80 -30.72 21.15
N GLY A 1008 23.44 -30.36 19.91
CA GLY A 1008 23.91 -29.12 19.29
C GLY A 1008 23.52 -28.92 17.83
N PHE A 1009 24.08 -27.87 17.22
CA PHE A 1009 23.82 -27.50 15.83
C PHE A 1009 25.02 -26.80 15.18
N CYS A 1010 25.08 -26.82 13.86
CA CYS A 1010 25.98 -26.05 13.03
C CYS A 1010 25.18 -25.17 12.07
N SER A 1011 25.54 -23.88 12.01
CA SER A 1011 25.03 -22.92 11.03
C SER A 1011 26.21 -22.06 10.57
N GLU A 1012 26.80 -22.44 9.44
CA GLU A 1012 28.04 -21.88 8.91
C GLU A 1012 27.95 -21.82 7.38
N GLY A 1013 27.96 -20.61 6.81
CA GLY A 1013 27.72 -20.42 5.37
C GLY A 1013 26.37 -20.98 4.93
N SER A 1014 26.38 -21.84 3.91
CA SER A 1014 25.23 -22.61 3.43
C SER A 1014 24.97 -23.90 4.22
N HIS A 1015 25.86 -24.28 5.15
CA HIS A 1015 25.72 -25.52 5.91
C HIS A 1015 24.72 -25.34 7.07
N ARG A 1016 23.81 -26.31 7.20
CA ARG A 1016 22.84 -26.45 8.29
C ARG A 1016 22.90 -27.90 8.76
N LEU A 1017 23.34 -28.13 10.00
CA LEU A 1017 23.43 -29.47 10.59
C LEU A 1017 22.89 -29.46 12.02
N LEU A 1018 22.24 -30.55 12.41
CA LEU A 1018 21.67 -30.78 13.73
C LEU A 1018 22.32 -32.03 14.34
N VAL A 1019 22.66 -31.99 15.62
CA VAL A 1019 23.47 -33.01 16.31
C VAL A 1019 22.67 -33.54 17.49
N TYR A 1020 22.37 -34.84 17.46
CA TYR A 1020 21.58 -35.53 18.47
C TYR A 1020 22.39 -36.65 19.12
N GLU A 1021 21.88 -37.16 20.24
CA GLU A 1021 22.31 -38.46 20.78
C GLU A 1021 22.13 -39.58 19.74
N TYR A 1022 23.03 -40.57 19.76
CA TYR A 1022 22.95 -41.71 18.84
C TYR A 1022 22.03 -42.82 19.38
N MET A 1023 20.88 -43.00 18.73
CA MET A 1023 19.91 -44.06 19.05
C MET A 1023 20.30 -45.37 18.35
N SER A 1024 20.71 -46.39 19.11
CA SER A 1024 21.39 -47.58 18.60
C SER A 1024 20.50 -48.60 17.91
N ASN A 1025 19.31 -48.87 18.45
CA ASN A 1025 18.34 -49.81 17.89
C ASN A 1025 17.49 -49.21 16.75
N GLY A 1026 17.72 -47.94 16.42
CA GLY A 1026 17.11 -47.24 15.28
C GLY A 1026 15.63 -46.94 15.47
N SER A 1027 14.91 -46.79 14.36
CA SER A 1027 13.49 -46.40 14.35
C SER A 1027 12.54 -47.59 14.51
N LEU A 1028 11.40 -47.35 15.16
CA LEU A 1028 10.42 -48.37 15.57
C LEU A 1028 9.75 -49.08 14.38
N ASP A 1029 9.65 -48.42 13.23
CA ASP A 1029 9.18 -49.03 11.97
C ASP A 1029 9.89 -50.35 11.64
N LYS A 1030 11.23 -50.39 11.82
CA LYS A 1030 12.10 -51.55 11.52
C LYS A 1030 11.89 -52.74 12.47
N TRP A 1031 11.09 -52.57 13.51
CA TRP A 1031 10.75 -53.60 14.50
C TRP A 1031 9.30 -54.06 14.40
N ILE A 1032 8.39 -53.21 13.90
CA ILE A 1032 6.98 -53.54 13.65
C ILE A 1032 6.80 -54.17 12.26
N PHE A 1033 7.53 -53.67 11.24
CA PHE A 1033 7.43 -54.06 9.84
C PHE A 1033 8.78 -54.63 9.30
N PRO A 1034 9.12 -55.90 9.59
CA PRO A 1034 10.33 -56.51 9.03
C PRO A 1034 10.26 -56.65 7.52
N SER A 1035 11.34 -56.25 6.82
CA SER A 1035 11.54 -56.59 5.41
C SER A 1035 11.82 -58.09 5.24
N TYR A 1036 11.59 -58.60 4.03
CA TYR A 1036 11.61 -60.04 3.69
C TYR A 1036 12.90 -60.77 4.08
N ASP A 1037 14.02 -60.04 4.12
CA ASP A 1037 15.38 -60.52 4.39
C ASP A 1037 15.80 -60.43 5.88
N GLN A 1038 14.96 -59.93 6.78
CA GLN A 1038 15.31 -59.70 8.20
C GLN A 1038 14.52 -60.58 9.18
N ARG A 1039 14.23 -61.83 8.79
CA ARG A 1039 13.38 -62.77 9.56
C ARG A 1039 13.97 -63.18 10.91
N ASP A 1040 15.29 -63.16 11.04
CA ASP A 1040 16.00 -63.53 12.28
C ASP A 1040 16.02 -62.41 13.34
N LYS A 1041 15.44 -61.23 13.05
CA LYS A 1041 15.28 -60.19 14.07
C LYS A 1041 14.23 -60.59 15.10
N LYS A 1042 14.61 -60.45 16.37
CA LYS A 1042 13.72 -60.64 17.53
C LYS A 1042 12.49 -59.73 17.41
N LEU A 1043 11.32 -60.33 17.20
CA LEU A 1043 10.04 -59.62 17.19
C LEU A 1043 9.81 -58.95 18.56
N LEU A 1044 9.36 -57.69 18.58
CA LEU A 1044 8.93 -57.05 19.83
C LEU A 1044 7.68 -57.76 20.36
N ASP A 1045 7.77 -58.25 21.59
CA ASP A 1045 6.67 -58.90 22.29
C ASP A 1045 5.58 -57.90 22.71
N TRP A 1046 4.43 -58.39 23.16
CA TRP A 1046 3.32 -57.53 23.55
C TRP A 1046 3.68 -56.60 24.73
N LYS A 1047 4.49 -57.08 25.69
CA LYS A 1047 4.89 -56.28 26.85
C LYS A 1047 5.76 -55.09 26.42
N THR A 1048 6.83 -55.32 25.67
CA THR A 1048 7.71 -54.23 25.19
C THR A 1048 6.95 -53.26 24.29
N ARG A 1049 6.05 -53.73 23.43
CA ARG A 1049 5.18 -52.85 22.63
C ARG A 1049 4.27 -51.96 23.47
N PHE A 1050 3.71 -52.49 24.56
CA PHE A 1050 2.83 -51.76 25.48
C PHE A 1050 3.61 -50.73 26.32
N GLU A 1051 4.79 -51.11 26.81
CA GLU A 1051 5.71 -50.18 27.51
C GLU A 1051 6.18 -49.06 26.57
N ILE A 1052 6.50 -49.39 25.31
CA ILE A 1052 6.83 -48.40 24.27
C ILE A 1052 5.67 -47.40 24.06
N ALA A 1053 4.43 -47.89 23.92
CA ALA A 1053 3.26 -47.03 23.75
C ALA A 1053 3.07 -46.05 24.92
N ILE A 1054 3.15 -46.53 26.16
CA ILE A 1054 3.04 -45.68 27.37
C ILE A 1054 4.13 -44.60 27.39
N SER A 1055 5.37 -44.97 27.09
CA SER A 1055 6.51 -44.04 27.06
C SER A 1055 6.39 -42.96 25.97
N ILE A 1056 5.83 -43.30 24.80
CA ILE A 1056 5.52 -42.30 23.76
C ILE A 1056 4.44 -41.33 24.24
N ALA A 1057 3.36 -41.83 24.87
CA ALA A 1057 2.31 -40.97 25.43
C ALA A 1057 2.83 -40.02 26.52
N GLN A 1058 3.77 -40.47 27.36
CA GLN A 1058 4.45 -39.64 28.35
C GLN A 1058 5.27 -38.51 27.69
N GLY A 1059 6.02 -38.83 26.63
CA GLY A 1059 6.74 -37.82 25.83
C GLY A 1059 5.83 -36.77 25.19
N ILE A 1060 4.69 -37.20 24.63
CA ILE A 1060 3.69 -36.30 24.03
C ILE A 1060 3.04 -35.40 25.09
N ALA A 1061 2.59 -35.97 26.22
CA ALA A 1061 1.98 -35.21 27.31
C ALA A 1061 2.92 -34.14 27.90
N TYR A 1062 4.23 -34.43 28.00
CA TYR A 1062 5.24 -33.46 28.42
C TYR A 1062 5.24 -32.22 27.51
N PHE A 1063 5.28 -32.38 26.19
CA PHE A 1063 5.35 -31.23 25.28
C PHE A 1063 3.99 -30.56 24.97
N HIS A 1064 2.88 -31.24 25.23
CA HIS A 1064 1.53 -30.67 25.21
C HIS A 1064 1.18 -29.84 26.46
N GLU A 1065 1.60 -30.27 27.65
CA GLU A 1065 1.07 -29.74 28.92
C GLU A 1065 2.12 -29.17 29.88
N GLN A 1066 3.37 -29.65 29.83
CA GLN A 1066 4.41 -29.31 30.82
C GLN A 1066 5.41 -28.27 30.29
N CYS A 1067 5.72 -28.27 28.99
CA CYS A 1067 6.56 -27.25 28.35
C CYS A 1067 5.99 -25.83 28.50
N ARG A 1068 6.87 -24.81 28.57
CA ARG A 1068 6.49 -23.39 28.79
C ARG A 1068 5.42 -22.92 27.80
N ASN A 1069 5.70 -23.11 26.51
CA ASN A 1069 4.73 -23.04 25.42
C ASN A 1069 4.26 -24.47 25.12
N ARG A 1070 3.03 -24.64 24.64
CA ARG A 1070 2.59 -25.93 24.09
C ARG A 1070 3.30 -26.15 22.76
N VAL A 1071 3.81 -27.35 22.53
CA VAL A 1071 4.37 -27.76 21.24
C VAL A 1071 3.40 -28.72 20.58
N ILE A 1072 3.14 -28.55 19.29
CA ILE A 1072 2.47 -29.55 18.45
C ILE A 1072 3.56 -30.13 17.55
N HIS A 1073 3.73 -31.45 17.51
CA HIS A 1073 4.86 -32.12 16.85
C HIS A 1073 4.67 -32.25 15.34
N CYS A 1074 3.43 -32.50 14.91
CA CYS A 1074 3.03 -32.55 13.50
C CYS A 1074 3.47 -33.76 12.66
N ASP A 1075 4.19 -34.74 13.22
CA ASP A 1075 4.62 -35.93 12.47
C ASP A 1075 4.88 -37.14 13.39
N ILE A 1076 3.93 -37.47 14.28
CA ILE A 1076 4.02 -38.65 15.14
C ILE A 1076 3.72 -39.92 14.32
N LYS A 1077 4.75 -40.74 14.10
CA LYS A 1077 4.74 -41.97 13.27
C LYS A 1077 5.90 -42.92 13.65
N PRO A 1078 5.88 -44.21 13.27
CA PRO A 1078 6.90 -45.19 13.70
C PRO A 1078 8.33 -44.84 13.30
N GLU A 1079 8.55 -44.16 12.17
CA GLU A 1079 9.89 -43.76 11.71
C GLU A 1079 10.53 -42.72 12.65
N ASN A 1080 9.70 -41.88 13.28
CA ASN A 1080 10.12 -40.77 14.14
C ASN A 1080 10.21 -41.18 15.62
N ILE A 1081 9.86 -42.43 15.96
CA ILE A 1081 10.13 -43.02 17.27
C ILE A 1081 11.44 -43.81 17.19
N LEU A 1082 12.47 -43.38 17.92
CA LEU A 1082 13.76 -44.05 17.97
C LEU A 1082 13.93 -44.83 19.28
N LEU A 1083 14.60 -45.98 19.21
CA LEU A 1083 14.85 -46.89 20.34
C LEU A 1083 16.33 -46.86 20.75
N ASP A 1084 16.58 -46.75 22.06
CA ASP A 1084 17.93 -46.84 22.64
C ASP A 1084 18.37 -48.29 22.86
N ASP A 1085 19.53 -48.51 23.49
CA ASP A 1085 20.09 -49.84 23.77
C ASP A 1085 19.15 -50.73 24.62
N ASN A 1086 18.26 -50.13 25.41
CA ASN A 1086 17.31 -50.82 26.29
C ASN A 1086 15.91 -50.97 25.65
N LEU A 1087 15.75 -50.59 24.38
CA LEU A 1087 14.47 -50.46 23.67
C LEU A 1087 13.52 -49.39 24.27
N CYS A 1088 14.03 -48.45 25.07
CA CYS A 1088 13.24 -47.32 25.53
C CYS A 1088 13.00 -46.34 24.36
N PRO A 1089 11.75 -45.91 24.10
CA PRO A 1089 11.46 -45.06 22.96
C PRO A 1089 11.67 -43.58 23.27
N LYS A 1090 12.13 -42.86 22.25
CA LYS A 1090 12.24 -41.40 22.24
C LYS A 1090 11.63 -40.83 20.95
N VAL A 1091 10.80 -39.79 21.08
CA VAL A 1091 10.22 -39.08 19.92
C VAL A 1091 11.26 -38.12 19.31
N SER A 1092 11.27 -38.00 17.99
CA SER A 1092 12.28 -37.27 17.20
C SER A 1092 11.71 -36.59 15.95
N ASP A 1093 12.55 -35.80 15.26
CA ASP A 1093 12.23 -34.99 14.07
C ASP A 1093 11.19 -33.87 14.30
N PHE A 1094 11.61 -32.85 15.03
CA PHE A 1094 10.77 -31.69 15.36
C PHE A 1094 10.76 -30.61 14.24
N GLY A 1095 11.30 -30.90 13.05
CA GLY A 1095 11.38 -29.94 11.94
C GLY A 1095 10.02 -29.39 11.48
N LEU A 1096 8.95 -30.16 11.65
CA LEU A 1096 7.57 -29.72 11.35
C LEU A 1096 6.82 -29.12 12.56
N ALA A 1097 7.42 -29.04 13.75
CA ALA A 1097 6.71 -28.66 14.97
C ALA A 1097 6.18 -27.20 14.99
N LYS A 1098 5.23 -26.92 15.89
CA LYS A 1098 4.59 -25.59 16.06
C LYS A 1098 4.55 -25.19 17.54
N LEU A 1099 4.93 -23.95 17.83
CA LEU A 1099 4.89 -23.35 19.17
C LEU A 1099 3.58 -22.58 19.38
N MET A 1100 2.87 -22.86 20.47
CA MET A 1100 1.62 -22.21 20.84
C MET A 1100 1.70 -21.63 22.26
N ASN A 1101 1.40 -20.33 22.39
CA ASN A 1101 1.31 -19.66 23.68
C ASN A 1101 0.10 -20.18 24.48
N ARG A 1102 0.24 -20.39 25.80
CA ARG A 1102 -0.81 -20.99 26.65
C ARG A 1102 -2.16 -20.27 26.66
N GLY A 1103 -2.21 -18.99 26.26
CA GLY A 1103 -3.45 -18.23 26.10
C GLY A 1103 -4.19 -18.44 24.76
N HIS A 1104 -3.69 -19.32 23.89
CA HIS A 1104 -4.33 -19.69 22.62
C HIS A 1104 -4.67 -21.20 22.63
N SER A 1105 -5.82 -21.57 22.07
CA SER A 1105 -6.28 -22.96 21.92
C SER A 1105 -5.73 -23.66 20.68
N GLU A 1106 -5.46 -22.89 19.63
CA GLU A 1106 -5.33 -23.33 18.24
C GLU A 1106 -4.18 -22.63 17.50
N VAL A 1107 -3.64 -23.29 16.46
CA VAL A 1107 -2.63 -22.74 15.53
C VAL A 1107 -3.08 -22.94 14.09
N ILE A 1108 -3.14 -21.87 13.29
CA ILE A 1108 -3.31 -21.97 11.84
C ILE A 1108 -1.94 -22.27 11.22
N THR A 1109 -1.83 -23.35 10.44
CA THR A 1109 -0.58 -23.69 9.73
C THR A 1109 -0.85 -24.54 8.49
N MET A 1110 0.08 -24.52 7.52
CA MET A 1110 -0.02 -25.34 6.30
C MET A 1110 0.00 -26.83 6.64
N VAL A 1111 -0.81 -27.64 5.94
CA VAL A 1111 -0.81 -29.10 6.12
C VAL A 1111 0.55 -29.68 5.72
N ARG A 1112 1.28 -30.18 6.72
CA ARG A 1112 2.53 -30.92 6.57
C ARG A 1112 2.61 -31.97 7.67
N GLY A 1113 2.92 -33.20 7.27
CA GLY A 1113 2.92 -34.40 8.11
C GLY A 1113 2.60 -35.62 7.24
N THR A 1114 2.79 -36.82 7.77
CA THR A 1114 2.73 -38.05 6.98
C THR A 1114 1.28 -38.53 6.73
N ARG A 1115 0.95 -38.82 5.45
CA ARG A 1115 -0.37 -39.39 5.07
C ARG A 1115 -0.60 -40.71 5.82
N GLY A 1116 -1.78 -40.89 6.38
CA GLY A 1116 -2.10 -42.01 7.28
C GLY A 1116 -1.99 -41.69 8.78
N TYR A 1117 -1.37 -40.56 9.16
CA TYR A 1117 -1.29 -40.09 10.56
C TYR A 1117 -1.93 -38.70 10.76
N LEU A 1118 -2.06 -37.89 9.70
CA LEU A 1118 -2.72 -36.57 9.73
C LEU A 1118 -4.17 -36.66 10.25
N ALA A 1119 -4.50 -35.83 11.23
CA ALA A 1119 -5.83 -35.76 11.84
C ALA A 1119 -6.91 -35.24 10.87
N PRO A 1120 -8.20 -35.62 11.02
CA PRO A 1120 -9.27 -35.17 10.11
C PRO A 1120 -9.43 -33.65 10.08
N GLU A 1121 -9.27 -32.98 11.22
CA GLU A 1121 -9.23 -31.52 11.29
C GLU A 1121 -8.03 -30.94 10.54
N TRP A 1122 -6.91 -31.65 10.48
CA TRP A 1122 -5.68 -31.23 9.79
C TRP A 1122 -5.71 -31.52 8.29
N ILE A 1123 -6.33 -32.61 7.84
CA ILE A 1123 -6.58 -32.85 6.41
C ILE A 1123 -7.59 -31.81 5.92
N SER A 1124 -8.62 -31.52 6.71
CA SER A 1124 -9.48 -30.34 6.53
C SER A 1124 -8.72 -29.02 6.66
N SER A 1125 -7.45 -29.03 7.11
CA SER A 1125 -6.54 -27.89 7.29
C SER A 1125 -6.94 -26.87 8.37
N ARG A 1126 -7.87 -27.23 9.27
CA ARG A 1126 -8.44 -26.36 10.33
C ARG A 1126 -7.34 -25.92 11.31
N PRO A 1127 -7.58 -24.86 12.12
CA PRO A 1127 -6.67 -24.49 13.18
C PRO A 1127 -6.37 -25.70 14.07
N ILE A 1128 -5.12 -26.18 14.04
CA ILE A 1128 -4.74 -27.42 14.72
C ILE A 1128 -4.56 -27.16 16.21
N THR A 1129 -4.93 -28.15 17.01
CA THR A 1129 -4.66 -28.17 18.45
C THR A 1129 -3.73 -29.33 18.77
N VAL A 1130 -3.34 -29.46 20.04
CA VAL A 1130 -2.66 -30.65 20.55
C VAL A 1130 -3.40 -31.98 20.24
N LYS A 1131 -4.71 -31.95 19.93
CA LYS A 1131 -5.46 -33.13 19.51
C LYS A 1131 -5.00 -33.73 18.18
N ALA A 1132 -4.37 -32.96 17.30
CA ALA A 1132 -3.86 -33.47 16.03
C ALA A 1132 -2.72 -34.49 16.23
N ASP A 1133 -1.83 -34.25 17.21
CA ASP A 1133 -0.82 -35.24 17.62
C ASP A 1133 -1.46 -36.43 18.37
N VAL A 1134 -2.55 -36.20 19.12
CA VAL A 1134 -3.28 -37.29 19.82
C VAL A 1134 -3.93 -38.26 18.81
N TYR A 1135 -4.49 -37.74 17.72
CA TYR A 1135 -4.95 -38.57 16.61
C TYR A 1135 -3.78 -39.33 15.96
N SER A 1136 -2.68 -38.61 15.65
CA SER A 1136 -1.46 -39.22 15.07
C SER A 1136 -0.92 -40.36 15.94
N TYR A 1137 -0.93 -40.19 17.27
CA TYR A 1137 -0.59 -41.23 18.25
C TYR A 1137 -1.61 -42.38 18.27
N GLY A 1138 -2.90 -42.11 18.10
CA GLY A 1138 -3.93 -43.14 17.91
C GLY A 1138 -3.68 -44.00 16.67
N MET A 1139 -3.24 -43.39 15.56
CA MET A 1139 -2.85 -44.11 14.35
C MET A 1139 -1.58 -44.94 14.58
N LEU A 1140 -0.58 -44.40 15.28
CA LEU A 1140 0.63 -45.13 15.69
C LEU A 1140 0.30 -46.35 16.60
N LEU A 1141 -0.66 -46.22 17.52
CA LEU A 1141 -1.13 -47.34 18.36
C LEU A 1141 -1.71 -48.50 17.55
N LEU A 1142 -2.50 -48.20 16.51
CA LEU A 1142 -3.09 -49.23 15.64
C LEU A 1142 -2.02 -50.09 14.97
N GLU A 1143 -0.91 -49.49 14.54
CA GLU A 1143 0.21 -50.21 13.91
C GLU A 1143 1.03 -51.01 14.92
N ILE A 1144 1.26 -50.47 16.12
CA ILE A 1144 1.90 -51.20 17.24
C ILE A 1144 1.10 -52.48 17.58
N ILE A 1145 -0.23 -52.38 17.61
CA ILE A 1145 -1.14 -53.50 17.92
C ILE A 1145 -1.26 -54.48 16.74
N GLY A 1146 -1.41 -53.99 15.51
CA GLY A 1146 -1.72 -54.79 14.33
C GLY A 1146 -0.51 -55.35 13.57
N GLY A 1147 0.68 -54.76 13.72
CA GLY A 1147 1.87 -55.16 12.96
C GLY A 1147 1.81 -54.83 11.47
N ARG A 1148 0.83 -54.02 11.04
CA ARG A 1148 0.48 -53.69 9.66
C ARG A 1148 0.41 -52.16 9.50
N ARG A 1149 0.73 -51.66 8.31
CA ARG A 1149 0.65 -50.22 8.00
C ARG A 1149 -0.80 -49.71 7.99
N ASN A 1150 -1.03 -48.49 8.45
CA ASN A 1150 -2.34 -47.85 8.44
C ASN A 1150 -2.88 -47.60 7.03
N LEU A 1151 -1.99 -47.35 6.07
CA LEU A 1151 -2.30 -47.16 4.66
C LEU A 1151 -1.31 -48.00 3.84
N ASP A 1152 -1.84 -48.97 3.10
CA ASP A 1152 -1.05 -49.86 2.24
C ASP A 1152 -1.71 -49.97 0.86
N MET A 1153 -1.17 -49.22 -0.10
CA MET A 1153 -1.69 -49.13 -1.47
C MET A 1153 -1.33 -50.35 -2.34
N SER A 1154 -0.70 -51.39 -1.77
CA SER A 1154 -0.46 -52.67 -2.45
C SER A 1154 -1.60 -53.69 -2.28
N LEU A 1155 -2.65 -53.32 -1.53
CA LEU A 1155 -3.76 -54.20 -1.12
C LEU A 1155 -5.11 -53.65 -1.62
N ASP A 1156 -6.09 -54.55 -1.73
CA ASP A 1156 -7.39 -54.26 -2.37
C ASP A 1156 -8.22 -53.18 -1.66
N ALA A 1157 -9.23 -52.66 -2.37
CA ALA A 1157 -10.03 -51.50 -1.94
C ALA A 1157 -10.82 -51.68 -0.62
N GLU A 1158 -11.05 -52.91 -0.14
CA GLU A 1158 -11.61 -53.17 1.19
C GLU A 1158 -10.57 -53.23 2.32
N ASP A 1159 -9.29 -53.40 1.98
CA ASP A 1159 -8.22 -53.74 2.92
C ASP A 1159 -7.12 -52.65 3.02
N TYR A 1160 -6.93 -51.82 1.99
CA TYR A 1160 -5.84 -50.81 1.91
C TYR A 1160 -5.79 -49.82 3.09
N TYR A 1161 -6.92 -49.57 3.78
CA TYR A 1161 -7.03 -48.69 4.93
C TYR A 1161 -7.31 -49.48 6.22
N TYR A 1162 -6.23 -49.95 6.83
CA TYR A 1162 -6.26 -50.84 7.99
C TYR A 1162 -7.07 -50.30 9.21
N PRO A 1163 -7.08 -49.00 9.57
CA PRO A 1163 -7.92 -48.48 10.66
C PRO A 1163 -9.42 -48.71 10.46
N GLY A 1164 -9.92 -48.58 9.22
CA GLY A 1164 -11.33 -48.85 8.91
C GLY A 1164 -11.67 -50.33 9.02
N TRP A 1165 -10.76 -51.18 8.55
CA TRP A 1165 -10.86 -52.64 8.68
C TRP A 1165 -10.81 -53.10 10.15
N ALA A 1166 -9.85 -52.59 10.93
CA ALA A 1166 -9.74 -52.89 12.37
C ALA A 1166 -10.99 -52.46 13.14
N PHE A 1167 -11.59 -51.31 12.80
CA PHE A 1167 -12.87 -50.88 13.36
C PHE A 1167 -14.03 -51.84 13.00
N LYS A 1168 -14.12 -52.30 11.75
CA LYS A 1168 -15.10 -53.31 11.29
C LYS A 1168 -14.98 -54.63 12.07
N GLU A 1169 -13.76 -55.11 12.30
CA GLU A 1169 -13.49 -56.33 13.09
C GLU A 1169 -13.78 -56.14 14.59
N MET A 1170 -13.47 -54.95 15.15
CA MET A 1170 -13.84 -54.59 16.52
C MET A 1170 -15.37 -54.51 16.72
N SER A 1171 -16.08 -53.83 15.82
CA SER A 1171 -17.54 -53.65 15.90
C SER A 1171 -18.33 -54.93 15.62
N SER A 1172 -17.78 -55.87 14.85
CA SER A 1172 -18.36 -57.20 14.63
C SER A 1172 -18.06 -58.22 15.74
N GLY A 1173 -17.38 -57.80 16.82
CA GLY A 1173 -17.06 -58.68 17.96
C GLY A 1173 -15.89 -59.63 17.71
N THR A 1174 -15.05 -59.38 16.70
CA THR A 1174 -13.88 -60.20 16.35
C THR A 1174 -12.52 -59.49 16.54
N PRO A 1175 -12.30 -58.63 17.56
CA PRO A 1175 -11.15 -57.72 17.66
C PRO A 1175 -9.78 -58.42 17.65
N LEU A 1176 -9.69 -59.70 18.00
CA LEU A 1176 -8.45 -60.49 17.92
C LEU A 1176 -7.95 -60.68 16.48
N ARG A 1177 -8.80 -60.49 15.46
CA ARG A 1177 -8.39 -60.53 14.04
C ARG A 1177 -7.61 -59.27 13.63
N ALA A 1178 -7.79 -58.16 14.36
CA ALA A 1178 -7.04 -56.91 14.21
C ALA A 1178 -5.75 -56.86 15.04
N ALA A 1179 -5.47 -57.85 15.89
CA ALA A 1179 -4.16 -57.98 16.54
C ALA A 1179 -3.12 -58.60 15.59
N ASP A 1180 -1.86 -58.19 15.75
CA ASP A 1180 -0.71 -58.78 15.07
C ASP A 1180 -0.69 -60.30 15.32
N ARG A 1181 -0.92 -61.08 14.26
CA ARG A 1181 -1.02 -62.55 14.33
C ARG A 1181 0.26 -63.20 14.86
N ARG A 1182 1.40 -62.51 14.77
CA ARG A 1182 2.70 -62.94 15.31
C ARG A 1182 2.79 -62.86 16.84
N LEU A 1183 1.79 -62.27 17.52
CA LEU A 1183 1.69 -62.19 18.98
C LEU A 1183 0.84 -63.30 19.62
N GLU A 1184 0.40 -64.30 18.85
CA GLU A 1184 -0.19 -65.57 19.35
C GLU A 1184 -1.39 -65.39 20.32
N GLY A 1185 -2.14 -64.29 20.19
CA GLY A 1185 -3.30 -63.99 21.04
C GLY A 1185 -2.97 -63.44 22.44
N LYS A 1186 -1.69 -63.16 22.75
CA LYS A 1186 -1.23 -62.61 24.05
C LYS A 1186 -1.78 -61.22 24.39
N VAL A 1187 -2.47 -60.58 23.44
CA VAL A 1187 -3.15 -59.27 23.59
C VAL A 1187 -4.46 -59.36 24.41
N ARG A 1188 -4.97 -60.57 24.71
CA ARG A 1188 -6.30 -60.80 25.32
C ARG A 1188 -6.60 -60.01 26.60
N GLU A 1189 -5.63 -59.80 27.49
CA GLU A 1189 -5.88 -59.16 28.80
C GLU A 1189 -6.33 -57.69 28.68
N PHE A 1190 -5.89 -56.98 27.64
CA PHE A 1190 -6.18 -55.56 27.46
C PHE A 1190 -7.64 -55.29 27.07
N TYR A 1191 -8.29 -56.23 26.38
CA TYR A 1191 -9.71 -56.14 26.01
C TYR A 1191 -10.61 -56.04 27.25
N THR A 1192 -10.36 -56.88 28.26
CA THR A 1192 -11.10 -56.90 29.53
C THR A 1192 -10.99 -55.57 30.28
N LEU A 1193 -9.81 -54.93 30.24
CA LEU A 1193 -9.57 -53.63 30.86
C LEU A 1193 -10.29 -52.49 30.13
N LEU A 1194 -10.24 -52.44 28.79
CA LEU A 1194 -10.94 -51.41 28.00
C LEU A 1194 -12.46 -51.46 28.19
N VAL A 1195 -13.06 -52.66 28.15
CA VAL A 1195 -14.50 -52.82 28.39
C VAL A 1195 -14.88 -52.41 29.82
N SER A 1196 -14.04 -52.72 30.81
CA SER A 1196 -14.27 -52.30 32.21
C SER A 1196 -14.07 -50.78 32.43
N ALA A 1197 -13.26 -50.11 31.61
CA ALA A 1197 -13.07 -48.66 31.70
C ALA A 1197 -14.30 -47.90 31.18
N ARG A 1198 -14.85 -48.33 30.04
CA ARG A 1198 -16.00 -47.67 29.38
C ARG A 1198 -17.23 -47.57 30.29
N SER A 1199 -17.61 -48.66 30.96
CA SER A 1199 -18.79 -48.67 31.84
C SER A 1199 -18.65 -47.75 33.08
N LYS A 1200 -17.41 -47.56 33.57
CA LYS A 1200 -17.11 -46.62 34.67
C LYS A 1200 -17.19 -45.15 34.22
N GLU A 1201 -16.94 -44.86 32.94
CA GLU A 1201 -16.98 -43.50 32.41
C GLU A 1201 -18.40 -43.03 32.04
N GLU A 1202 -19.22 -43.92 31.48
CA GLU A 1202 -20.65 -43.68 31.26
C GLU A 1202 -21.37 -43.42 32.61
N SER A 1203 -21.05 -44.19 33.65
CA SER A 1203 -21.51 -43.96 35.04
C SER A 1203 -21.07 -42.61 35.64
N ARG A 1204 -19.89 -42.09 35.22
CA ARG A 1204 -19.38 -40.79 35.66
C ARG A 1204 -20.09 -39.60 35.00
N LYS A 1205 -20.52 -39.73 33.74
CA LYS A 1205 -21.25 -38.66 33.02
C LYS A 1205 -22.61 -38.36 33.66
N GLY A 1206 -23.45 -39.37 33.87
CA GLY A 1206 -24.78 -39.19 34.49
C GLY A 1206 -24.73 -38.66 35.94
N LYS A 1207 -23.64 -38.90 36.68
CA LYS A 1207 -23.39 -38.26 37.99
C LYS A 1207 -22.99 -36.79 37.90
N LYS A 1208 -22.44 -36.34 36.77
CA LYS A 1208 -22.05 -34.93 36.56
C LYS A 1208 -23.25 -34.07 36.16
N GLU A 1209 -24.11 -34.56 35.28
CA GLU A 1209 -25.35 -33.88 34.89
C GLU A 1209 -26.30 -33.68 36.08
N LYS A 1210 -26.50 -34.73 36.91
CA LYS A 1210 -27.27 -34.61 38.16
C LYS A 1210 -26.67 -33.62 39.17
N ARG A 1211 -25.37 -33.36 39.12
CA ARG A 1211 -24.73 -32.35 39.98
C ARG A 1211 -25.00 -30.93 39.46
N ASN A 1212 -24.88 -30.70 38.16
CA ASN A 1212 -25.12 -29.40 37.56
C ASN A 1212 -26.55 -28.88 37.81
N MET A 1213 -27.58 -29.74 37.64
CA MET A 1213 -28.97 -29.35 37.94
C MET A 1213 -29.17 -28.94 39.42
N MET A 1214 -28.49 -29.64 40.33
CA MET A 1214 -28.54 -29.33 41.78
C MET A 1214 -27.85 -28.01 42.13
N GLU A 1215 -26.85 -27.60 41.35
CA GLU A 1215 -26.18 -26.30 41.49
C GLU A 1215 -27.04 -25.16 40.88
N GLU A 1216 -27.84 -25.42 39.82
CA GLU A 1216 -28.84 -24.47 39.30
C GLU A 1216 -30.05 -24.25 40.22
N GLU A 1217 -30.62 -25.30 40.82
CA GLU A 1217 -31.71 -25.14 41.81
C GLU A 1217 -31.26 -24.31 43.02
N LYS A 1218 -30.01 -24.51 43.45
CA LYS A 1218 -29.41 -23.70 44.52
C LYS A 1218 -29.27 -22.23 44.12
N SER A 1219 -28.76 -21.97 42.92
CA SER A 1219 -28.65 -20.61 42.37
C SER A 1219 -30.00 -19.91 42.13
N LYS A 1220 -31.12 -20.64 42.04
CA LYS A 1220 -32.46 -20.04 42.06
C LYS A 1220 -32.88 -19.65 43.47
N LYS A 1221 -32.70 -20.55 44.44
CA LYS A 1221 -33.07 -20.27 45.84
C LYS A 1221 -32.28 -19.11 46.43
N ASP A 1222 -30.98 -19.06 46.17
CA ASP A 1222 -30.09 -17.96 46.56
C ASP A 1222 -30.48 -16.60 45.90
N ARG A 1223 -31.36 -16.59 44.88
CA ARG A 1223 -31.93 -15.37 44.28
C ARG A 1223 -33.28 -14.95 44.87
N GLU A 1224 -34.06 -15.87 45.41
CA GLU A 1224 -35.34 -15.56 46.07
C GLU A 1224 -35.10 -15.02 47.49
N ASP A 1225 -34.17 -15.62 48.24
CA ASP A 1225 -33.81 -15.17 49.60
C ASP A 1225 -33.17 -13.76 49.61
N ASN A 1226 -32.52 -13.34 48.51
CA ASN A 1226 -31.96 -11.98 48.36
C ASN A 1226 -33.00 -10.90 47.97
N LEU A 1227 -34.28 -11.26 47.78
CA LEU A 1227 -35.34 -10.34 47.34
C LEU A 1227 -36.29 -9.87 48.47
N GLN A 1228 -35.96 -10.19 49.74
CA GLN A 1228 -36.68 -9.70 50.93
C GLN A 1228 -35.87 -8.76 51.84
N VAL A 1229 -34.63 -8.38 51.45
CA VAL A 1229 -33.81 -7.42 52.20
C VAL A 1229 -33.17 -6.38 51.29
N HIS A 1230 -34.01 -5.63 50.53
CA HIS A 1230 -33.69 -4.25 50.12
C HIS A 1230 -34.92 -3.44 49.69
#